data_AF-A0A2V7YWB1-F1
#
_entry.id   AF-A0A2V7YWB1-F1
#
_cell.length_a   1.000
_cell.length_b   1.000
_cell.length_c   1.000
_cell.angle_alpha   90.00
_cell.angle_beta   90.00
_cell.angle_gamma   90.00
#
_symmetry.space_group_name_H-M   'P 1'
#
loop_
_entity.id
_entity.type
_entity.pdbx_description
1 polymer ?
#
loop_
_entity_poly.entity_id
_entity_poly.type
_entity_poly.pdbx_seq_one_letter_code
_entity_poly.pdbx_strand_id
1 'polypeptide(L)'
;MKSFLLLLLPALAAQFQHDVRILASDRMEGRGLGTQGLERAADWVEGQLSSFLKPAFPSHSYRQPFRVKIGVTRAEGNHLAEVPDSDWTPLGMSSSGPFRGEVAFVGYGISASPLNYDDYAGIDLKGKVALMLRYEPQERDENSIFDGKRPSRWSAMRYKVLQARERGATAVIFITGPIQDEAKDFLPILKNDGPQSPAGIPVLQVKTSVAQKWAIDLAQFQKDVDADLKPRSHVLPMTIDGRVALKDTFAHTANLAGILPGRGKLAEEVIILGAHYDHLGYGGEGSMRPNVHAIHNGADDNASGVVAVLLAARRIVESSANARNRRTLVVSLFSAEEAGLGGSSWFVDHSPVPLDHVVAMVNLDMVGQLKDDQLAALGADSAPEWKPLLDSAGSGEHLKVASRGDGYGPSDQTSFYAKRIPVVHFFTGAHARYHTPDDKWNTLNYPGAAKVTEFTADVVTSLVRGEVTPKYARVAAAPALEGDSRGYGAYLGTVPDYRAMDATTGGVLLADVRPGGPADLAGIRGGDRIVQMAGTRIENLYDMTFALQDHKPGETIEVAVIRGGEEKKLRATLGTRGGGPASSPAAPPGTATLHIAAGKPFEKTVEGEKHLKNIRQLTFGGENAEAYFSSDGTRLIYQSTPRGAECDQEYVLDLRSGETKRVSSGKGRTTCGYFVPPKDEHIIYSSTEAAGPECPPPADRSHGYVWPVYASYDIYEAKPDGSDAHRLTTTPGYDAESTWCAKGGKFVFTSDRDGDLDLYEMNDKGDVRRLTNMPGYDGGAYYNADCTEIVFRGFHPTGAGLDDYRALLAKGLVRPTVMELFVMDADGSNVRQITHNGAANFCPFFFPDSKRIIYSSNAGDPKGREFDLYAVSKNGASIERVTTAAGFDGFPMFSPDGKLIVWASNRADPASHETNLFIAEWVE
;
A
#
# COMPACT_ATOMS: atom_id res chain seq x y z
N MET A 1 40.32 4.76 20.37
CA MET A 1 39.20 3.78 20.35
C MET A 1 38.64 3.53 18.94
N LYS A 2 38.49 4.54 18.06
CA LYS A 2 37.98 4.34 16.67
C LYS A 2 38.77 3.34 15.79
N SER A 3 40.08 3.18 16.01
CA SER A 3 40.90 2.19 15.28
C SER A 3 40.70 0.73 15.71
N PHE A 4 40.06 0.49 16.86
CA PHE A 4 39.85 -0.86 17.41
C PHE A 4 38.50 -1.46 16.96
N LEU A 5 37.50 -0.61 16.67
CA LEU A 5 36.16 -1.02 16.21
C LEU A 5 36.20 -1.63 14.79
N LEU A 6 37.02 -1.07 13.89
CA LEU A 6 37.18 -1.58 12.51
C LEU A 6 37.77 -2.99 12.43
N LEU A 7 38.43 -3.48 13.48
CA LEU A 7 39.04 -4.81 13.52
C LEU A 7 38.05 -5.91 13.99
N LEU A 8 36.92 -5.55 14.59
CA LEU A 8 35.98 -6.51 15.21
C LEU A 8 34.75 -6.82 14.37
N LEU A 9 34.31 -5.91 13.49
CA LEU A 9 33.14 -6.12 12.62
C LEU A 9 33.21 -7.39 11.75
N PRO A 10 34.35 -7.75 11.13
CA PRO A 10 34.44 -9.00 10.37
C PRO A 10 34.27 -10.25 11.22
N ALA A 11 34.79 -10.24 12.46
CA ALA A 11 34.63 -11.36 13.39
C ALA A 11 33.18 -11.47 13.87
N LEU A 12 32.52 -10.35 14.15
CA LEU A 12 31.11 -10.31 14.50
C LEU A 12 30.23 -10.81 13.35
N ALA A 13 30.49 -10.38 12.11
CA ALA A 13 29.78 -10.86 10.92
C ALA A 13 29.95 -12.37 10.71
N ALA A 14 31.16 -12.90 10.95
CA ALA A 14 31.43 -14.34 10.87
C ALA A 14 30.67 -15.13 11.96
N GLN A 15 30.63 -14.62 13.19
CA GLN A 15 29.86 -15.23 14.28
C GLN A 15 28.34 -15.18 13.98
N PHE A 16 27.85 -14.03 13.52
CA PHE A 16 26.46 -13.85 13.11
C PHE A 16 26.08 -14.87 12.03
N GLN A 17 26.92 -15.02 11.01
CA GLN A 17 26.73 -16.03 9.96
C GLN A 17 26.72 -17.45 10.51
N HIS A 18 27.63 -17.78 11.43
CA HIS A 18 27.67 -19.10 12.03
C HIS A 18 26.35 -19.44 12.74
N ASP A 19 25.85 -18.52 13.56
CA ASP A 19 24.66 -18.74 14.39
C ASP A 19 23.36 -18.76 13.56
N VAL A 20 23.23 -17.87 12.56
CA VAL A 20 22.09 -17.92 11.63
C VAL A 20 22.07 -19.23 10.86
N ARG A 21 23.23 -19.76 10.44
CA ARG A 21 23.29 -21.05 9.73
C ARG A 21 22.79 -22.22 10.57
N ILE A 22 22.89 -22.14 11.90
CA ILE A 22 22.34 -23.15 12.81
C ILE A 22 20.83 -23.01 12.88
N LEU A 23 20.35 -21.82 13.25
CA LEU A 23 18.92 -21.56 13.45
C LEU A 23 18.10 -21.72 12.15
N ALA A 24 18.65 -21.28 11.03
CA ALA A 24 18.03 -21.39 9.71
C ALA A 24 18.48 -22.64 8.93
N SER A 25 18.96 -23.68 9.61
CA SER A 25 19.24 -24.97 8.97
C SER A 25 17.96 -25.78 8.76
N ASP A 26 17.96 -26.68 7.77
CA ASP A 26 16.83 -27.60 7.54
C ASP A 26 16.58 -28.52 8.76
N ARG A 27 17.61 -28.74 9.60
CA ARG A 27 17.45 -29.47 10.87
C ARG A 27 16.54 -28.76 11.86
N MET A 28 16.34 -27.46 11.73
CA MET A 28 15.39 -26.71 12.56
C MET A 28 13.97 -26.75 12.01
N GLU A 29 13.70 -27.46 10.91
CA GLU A 29 12.35 -27.69 10.35
C GLU A 29 11.51 -26.41 10.24
N GLY A 30 12.18 -25.28 10.00
CA GLY A 30 11.56 -23.96 9.92
C GLY A 30 10.96 -23.42 11.22
N ARG A 31 11.28 -24.03 12.37
CA ARG A 31 10.88 -23.58 13.71
C ARG A 31 9.37 -23.37 13.84
N GLY A 32 8.59 -24.20 13.14
CA GLY A 32 7.13 -24.18 13.18
C GLY A 32 6.56 -24.63 14.50
N LEU A 33 5.43 -24.07 14.91
CA LEU A 33 4.66 -24.54 16.05
C LEU A 33 4.35 -26.04 15.92
N GLY A 34 4.67 -26.81 16.96
CA GLY A 34 4.47 -28.26 17.00
C GLY A 34 5.55 -29.09 16.27
N THR A 35 6.56 -28.46 15.67
CA THR A 35 7.73 -29.17 15.10
C THR A 35 8.78 -29.49 16.17
N GLN A 36 9.59 -30.53 15.97
CA GLN A 36 10.75 -30.75 16.83
C GLN A 36 11.85 -29.69 16.59
N GLY A 37 11.85 -29.09 15.40
CA GLY A 37 12.73 -27.99 15.04
C GLY A 37 12.61 -26.76 15.94
N LEU A 38 11.39 -26.39 16.34
CA LEU A 38 11.17 -25.31 17.31
C LEU A 38 11.79 -25.62 18.68
N GLU A 39 11.64 -26.85 19.17
CA GLU A 39 12.24 -27.29 20.44
C GLU A 39 13.78 -27.29 20.35
N ARG A 40 14.36 -27.76 19.25
CA ARG A 40 15.82 -27.68 19.02
C ARG A 40 16.34 -26.24 18.97
N ALA A 41 15.57 -25.33 18.37
CA ALA A 41 15.90 -23.91 18.39
C ALA A 41 15.84 -23.36 19.82
N ALA A 42 14.84 -23.78 20.62
CA ALA A 42 14.72 -23.38 22.01
C ALA A 42 15.89 -23.87 22.87
N ASP A 43 16.30 -25.13 22.72
CA ASP A 43 17.49 -25.70 23.36
C ASP A 43 18.76 -24.89 23.04
N TRP A 44 18.93 -24.53 21.75
CA TRP A 44 20.08 -23.75 21.31
C TRP A 44 20.07 -22.34 21.91
N VAL A 45 18.94 -21.65 21.88
CA VAL A 45 18.80 -20.29 22.46
C VAL A 45 19.02 -20.33 23.97
N GLU A 46 18.46 -21.30 24.69
CA GLU A 46 18.70 -21.49 26.12
C GLU A 46 20.20 -21.71 26.42
N GLY A 47 20.87 -22.54 25.62
CA GLY A 47 22.31 -22.74 25.67
C GLY A 47 23.10 -21.44 25.50
N GLN A 48 22.69 -20.58 24.55
CA GLN A 48 23.30 -19.27 24.35
C GLN A 48 23.09 -18.36 25.56
N LEU A 49 21.85 -18.19 26.03
CA LEU A 49 21.51 -17.36 27.19
C LEU A 49 22.26 -17.80 28.44
N SER A 50 22.26 -19.11 28.73
CA SER A 50 22.85 -19.67 29.94
C SER A 50 24.36 -19.48 30.05
N SER A 51 25.05 -19.24 28.93
CA SER A 51 26.49 -19.01 28.93
C SER A 51 26.92 -17.64 29.47
N PHE A 52 26.01 -16.66 29.59
CA PHE A 52 26.38 -15.30 30.05
C PHE A 52 25.30 -14.56 30.85
N LEU A 53 24.08 -15.09 30.98
CA LEU A 53 23.00 -14.52 31.77
C LEU A 53 22.52 -15.51 32.84
N LYS A 54 21.67 -15.03 33.76
CA LYS A 54 20.95 -15.88 34.71
C LYS A 54 19.56 -16.22 34.16
N PRO A 55 18.89 -17.28 34.64
CA PRO A 55 17.50 -17.55 34.27
C PRO A 55 16.57 -16.42 34.72
N ALA A 56 15.65 -15.97 33.86
CA ALA A 56 14.76 -14.84 34.14
C ALA A 56 13.42 -15.24 34.78
N PHE A 57 12.95 -16.47 34.59
CA PHE A 57 11.63 -16.90 35.04
C PHE A 57 11.65 -17.57 36.42
N PRO A 58 10.48 -17.72 37.09
CA PRO A 58 10.37 -18.44 38.35
C PRO A 58 11.02 -19.83 38.32
N SER A 59 11.42 -20.33 39.49
CA SER A 59 12.10 -21.63 39.64
C SER A 59 13.47 -21.72 38.95
N HIS A 60 14.14 -20.59 38.70
CA HIS A 60 15.43 -20.53 38.01
C HIS A 60 15.39 -21.13 36.59
N SER A 61 14.29 -20.87 35.86
CA SER A 61 14.08 -21.36 34.49
C SER A 61 14.43 -20.29 33.45
N TYR A 62 15.02 -20.71 32.33
CA TYR A 62 15.11 -19.89 31.12
C TYR A 62 13.83 -19.96 30.29
N ARG A 63 12.92 -20.89 30.57
CA ARG A 63 11.69 -21.12 29.81
C ARG A 63 10.44 -20.69 30.57
N GLN A 64 9.53 -20.03 29.85
CA GLN A 64 8.16 -19.75 30.28
C GLN A 64 7.20 -20.51 29.35
N PRO A 65 6.76 -21.73 29.75
CA PRO A 65 5.93 -22.57 28.89
C PRO A 65 4.49 -22.06 28.79
N PHE A 66 3.89 -22.24 27.62
CA PHE A 66 2.48 -21.99 27.35
C PHE A 66 1.99 -22.87 26.19
N ARG A 67 0.68 -22.79 25.89
CA ARG A 67 0.07 -23.51 24.75
C ARG A 67 -0.54 -22.51 23.78
N VAL A 68 -0.49 -22.84 22.49
CA VAL A 68 -1.09 -22.05 21.41
C VAL A 68 -1.91 -22.95 20.51
N LYS A 69 -3.09 -22.49 20.07
CA LYS A 69 -3.94 -23.23 19.13
C LYS A 69 -3.23 -23.30 17.76
N ILE A 70 -3.17 -24.48 17.18
CA ILE A 70 -2.53 -24.72 15.88
C ILE A 70 -3.52 -25.19 14.80
N GLY A 71 -4.74 -25.55 15.19
CA GLY A 71 -5.80 -25.89 14.26
C GLY A 71 -6.91 -26.70 14.90
N VAL A 72 -7.47 -27.62 14.12
CA VAL A 72 -8.59 -28.47 14.51
C VAL A 72 -8.46 -29.86 13.90
N THR A 73 -9.03 -30.85 14.57
CA THR A 73 -9.17 -32.22 14.08
C THR A 73 -10.62 -32.65 14.11
N ARG A 74 -10.99 -33.62 13.27
CA ARG A 74 -12.33 -34.18 13.24
C ARG A 74 -12.58 -34.98 14.51
N ALA A 75 -13.61 -34.61 15.26
CA ALA A 75 -14.04 -35.32 16.48
C ALA A 75 -15.07 -36.41 16.15
N GLU A 76 -15.45 -37.22 17.13
CA GLU A 76 -16.53 -38.21 16.96
C GLU A 76 -17.90 -37.52 16.75
N GLY A 77 -18.79 -38.19 16.02
CA GLY A 77 -20.18 -37.74 15.82
C GLY A 77 -20.42 -36.87 14.57
N ASN A 78 -19.41 -36.67 13.72
CA ASN A 78 -19.60 -36.09 12.39
C ASN A 78 -20.47 -37.00 11.52
N HIS A 79 -21.45 -36.45 10.83
CA HIS A 79 -22.21 -37.14 9.79
C HIS A 79 -22.88 -36.14 8.84
N LEU A 80 -23.13 -36.58 7.62
CA LEU A 80 -23.94 -35.89 6.63
C LEU A 80 -24.93 -36.92 6.07
N ALA A 81 -26.23 -36.70 6.25
CA ALA A 81 -27.25 -37.66 5.87
C ALA A 81 -27.16 -38.00 4.37
N GLU A 82 -27.26 -39.29 4.05
CA GLU A 82 -27.24 -39.83 2.67
C GLU A 82 -25.94 -39.58 1.88
N VAL A 83 -24.87 -39.08 2.53
CA VAL A 83 -23.54 -38.89 1.92
C VAL A 83 -22.51 -39.76 2.64
N PRO A 84 -21.76 -40.61 1.93
CA PRO A 84 -20.69 -41.40 2.54
C PRO A 84 -19.63 -40.52 3.21
N ASP A 85 -19.10 -40.99 4.33
CA ASP A 85 -18.12 -40.22 5.12
C ASP A 85 -16.81 -39.92 4.38
N SER A 86 -16.53 -40.65 3.30
CA SER A 86 -15.40 -40.44 2.39
C SER A 86 -15.61 -39.34 1.34
N ASP A 87 -16.84 -38.82 1.23
CA ASP A 87 -17.25 -37.93 0.14
C ASP A 87 -17.55 -36.49 0.61
N TRP A 88 -17.28 -36.22 1.89
CA TRP A 88 -17.33 -34.88 2.45
C TRP A 88 -16.30 -34.69 3.57
N THR A 89 -15.97 -33.44 3.87
CA THR A 89 -15.10 -33.08 4.99
C THR A 89 -15.52 -31.75 5.59
N PRO A 90 -15.51 -31.58 6.93
CA PRO A 90 -15.61 -30.25 7.52
C PRO A 90 -14.41 -29.40 7.13
N LEU A 91 -14.58 -28.08 7.05
CA LEU A 91 -13.47 -27.15 6.85
C LEU A 91 -12.92 -26.65 8.19
N GLY A 92 -11.65 -26.23 8.23
CA GLY A 92 -11.00 -25.78 9.47
C GLY A 92 -11.69 -24.59 10.16
N MET A 93 -12.38 -23.75 9.38
CA MET A 93 -13.18 -22.61 9.87
C MET A 93 -14.58 -23.00 10.38
N SER A 94 -14.96 -24.28 10.34
CA SER A 94 -16.31 -24.71 10.66
C SER A 94 -16.63 -24.59 12.14
N SER A 95 -17.87 -24.22 12.48
CA SER A 95 -18.35 -24.34 13.86
C SER A 95 -18.91 -25.74 14.11
N SER A 96 -18.57 -26.32 15.26
CA SER A 96 -19.17 -27.58 15.70
C SER A 96 -20.66 -27.38 16.01
N GLY A 97 -21.52 -28.25 15.48
CA GLY A 97 -22.96 -28.20 15.74
C GLY A 97 -23.77 -29.05 14.75
N PRO A 98 -25.03 -29.38 15.11
CA PRO A 98 -25.98 -29.95 14.16
C PRO A 98 -26.52 -28.86 13.22
N PHE A 99 -26.93 -29.27 12.02
CA PHE A 99 -27.63 -28.42 11.06
C PHE A 99 -28.64 -29.24 10.28
N ARG A 100 -29.73 -28.58 9.88
CA ARG A 100 -30.76 -29.16 9.02
C ARG A 100 -31.49 -28.06 8.28
N GLY A 101 -31.78 -28.26 6.99
CA GLY A 101 -32.54 -27.31 6.20
C GLY A 101 -32.70 -27.74 4.75
N GLU A 102 -33.64 -27.09 4.04
CA GLU A 102 -33.73 -27.18 2.58
C GLU A 102 -32.45 -26.65 1.94
N VAL A 103 -32.07 -27.19 0.78
CA VAL A 103 -30.84 -26.76 0.10
C VAL A 103 -31.13 -25.63 -0.87
N ALA A 104 -30.44 -24.50 -0.69
CA ALA A 104 -30.44 -23.42 -1.66
C ALA A 104 -29.09 -23.41 -2.41
N PHE A 105 -29.12 -23.70 -3.72
CA PHE A 105 -27.95 -23.55 -4.56
C PHE A 105 -27.81 -22.08 -4.94
N VAL A 106 -26.76 -21.43 -4.43
CA VAL A 106 -26.51 -19.99 -4.57
C VAL A 106 -25.31 -19.71 -5.47
N GLY A 107 -25.16 -20.47 -6.56
CA GLY A 107 -24.10 -20.24 -7.55
C GLY A 107 -22.70 -20.24 -6.93
N TYR A 108 -21.98 -19.13 -7.06
CA TYR A 108 -20.66 -18.93 -6.44
C TYR A 108 -20.75 -18.34 -5.02
N GLY A 109 -21.94 -18.01 -4.51
CA GLY A 109 -22.12 -17.38 -3.20
C GLY A 109 -21.57 -15.96 -3.13
N ILE A 110 -21.59 -15.24 -4.26
CA ILE A 110 -21.04 -13.90 -4.38
C ILE A 110 -22.15 -12.86 -4.24
N SER A 111 -21.91 -11.87 -3.37
CA SER A 111 -22.67 -10.62 -3.34
C SER A 111 -21.68 -9.47 -3.58
N ALA A 112 -21.73 -8.91 -4.78
CA ALA A 112 -20.82 -7.90 -5.30
C ALA A 112 -21.61 -6.76 -5.95
N SER A 113 -22.22 -5.91 -5.12
CA SER A 113 -23.01 -4.76 -5.58
C SER A 113 -22.24 -3.83 -6.54
N PRO A 114 -20.93 -3.52 -6.35
CA PRO A 114 -20.17 -2.70 -7.30
C PRO A 114 -20.05 -3.31 -8.70
N LEU A 115 -20.14 -4.64 -8.81
CA LEU A 115 -20.09 -5.39 -10.06
C LEU A 115 -21.49 -5.73 -10.60
N ASN A 116 -22.54 -5.25 -9.93
CA ASN A 116 -23.93 -5.59 -10.23
C ASN A 116 -24.18 -7.11 -10.31
N TYR A 117 -23.51 -7.88 -9.46
CA TYR A 117 -23.61 -9.34 -9.41
C TYR A 117 -24.01 -9.79 -7.99
N ASP A 118 -25.14 -10.49 -7.86
CA ASP A 118 -25.62 -10.99 -6.57
C ASP A 118 -26.27 -12.37 -6.71
N ASP A 119 -25.55 -13.42 -6.30
CA ASP A 119 -26.05 -14.80 -6.29
C ASP A 119 -27.20 -15.00 -5.30
N TYR A 120 -27.39 -14.10 -4.35
CA TYR A 120 -28.47 -14.21 -3.36
C TYR A 120 -29.77 -13.54 -3.82
N ALA A 121 -29.77 -12.84 -4.97
CA ALA A 121 -30.93 -12.13 -5.47
C ALA A 121 -32.13 -13.09 -5.66
N GLY A 122 -33.22 -12.82 -4.94
CA GLY A 122 -34.45 -13.61 -4.99
C GLY A 122 -34.43 -14.93 -4.20
N ILE A 123 -33.38 -15.21 -3.41
CA ILE A 123 -33.26 -16.43 -2.59
C ILE A 123 -33.34 -16.08 -1.10
N ASP A 124 -34.32 -16.66 -0.39
CA ASP A 124 -34.38 -16.62 1.07
C ASP A 124 -33.57 -17.78 1.67
N LEU A 125 -32.51 -17.46 2.42
CA LEU A 125 -31.65 -18.44 3.07
C LEU A 125 -32.05 -18.78 4.51
N LYS A 126 -33.09 -18.14 5.07
CA LYS A 126 -33.49 -18.35 6.45
C LYS A 126 -33.84 -19.80 6.73
N GLY A 127 -33.06 -20.46 7.60
CA GLY A 127 -33.27 -21.86 7.96
C GLY A 127 -32.84 -22.87 6.89
N LYS A 128 -32.13 -22.43 5.84
CA LYS A 128 -31.68 -23.26 4.72
C LYS A 128 -30.19 -23.60 4.82
N VAL A 129 -29.80 -24.66 4.13
CA VAL A 129 -28.39 -24.99 3.88
C VAL A 129 -27.97 -24.35 2.56
N ALA A 130 -26.97 -23.48 2.60
CA ALA A 130 -26.45 -22.83 1.40
C ALA A 130 -25.42 -23.74 0.70
N LEU A 131 -25.69 -24.09 -0.55
CA LEU A 131 -24.79 -24.86 -1.40
C LEU A 131 -24.16 -23.92 -2.43
N MET A 132 -22.83 -23.86 -2.49
CA MET A 132 -22.13 -22.90 -3.35
C MET A 132 -20.82 -23.43 -3.91
N LEU A 133 -20.44 -22.89 -5.06
CA LEU A 133 -19.16 -23.13 -5.69
C LEU A 133 -18.03 -22.37 -4.98
N ARG A 134 -16.88 -23.02 -4.90
CA ARG A 134 -15.60 -22.33 -4.68
C ARG A 134 -15.27 -21.43 -5.88
N TYR A 135 -14.31 -20.52 -5.71
CA TYR A 135 -13.83 -19.63 -6.78
C TYR A 135 -14.88 -18.64 -7.28
N GLU A 136 -14.81 -18.17 -8.51
CA GLU A 136 -15.71 -17.15 -9.06
C GLU A 136 -15.90 -17.31 -10.57
N PRO A 137 -16.90 -16.62 -11.16
CA PRO A 137 -17.11 -16.64 -12.61
C PRO A 137 -15.88 -16.17 -13.39
N GLN A 138 -15.68 -16.75 -14.58
CA GLN A 138 -14.67 -16.35 -15.56
C GLN A 138 -13.22 -16.36 -15.02
N GLU A 139 -12.89 -17.17 -14.02
CA GLU A 139 -11.55 -17.20 -13.37
C GLU A 139 -10.37 -17.43 -14.35
N ARG A 140 -10.63 -18.04 -15.51
CA ARG A 140 -9.62 -18.27 -16.57
C ARG A 140 -9.53 -17.13 -17.58
N ASP A 141 -10.39 -16.13 -17.51
CA ASP A 141 -10.46 -14.97 -18.40
C ASP A 141 -9.62 -13.80 -17.84
N GLU A 142 -8.75 -13.24 -18.67
CA GLU A 142 -7.96 -12.05 -18.30
C GLU A 142 -8.82 -10.80 -18.15
N ASN A 143 -10.01 -10.79 -18.75
CA ASN A 143 -10.95 -9.69 -18.75
C ASN A 143 -12.12 -9.88 -17.78
N SER A 144 -12.07 -10.90 -16.90
CA SER A 144 -13.11 -11.11 -15.90
C SER A 144 -13.36 -9.85 -15.06
N ILE A 145 -14.64 -9.53 -14.83
CA ILE A 145 -15.04 -8.42 -13.96
C ILE A 145 -14.61 -8.65 -12.49
N PHE A 146 -14.24 -9.89 -12.15
CA PHE A 146 -13.75 -10.31 -10.84
C PHE A 146 -12.21 -10.30 -10.78
N ASP A 147 -11.57 -9.18 -11.16
CA ASP A 147 -10.10 -8.99 -11.12
C ASP A 147 -9.29 -9.88 -12.09
N GLY A 148 -9.87 -10.16 -13.26
CA GLY A 148 -9.24 -10.95 -14.32
C GLY A 148 -8.91 -12.37 -13.86
N LYS A 149 -7.65 -12.79 -14.05
CA LYS A 149 -7.15 -14.11 -13.62
C LYS A 149 -6.76 -14.17 -12.13
N ARG A 150 -6.81 -13.04 -11.40
CA ARG A 150 -6.46 -13.00 -9.98
C ARG A 150 -7.72 -13.21 -9.15
N PRO A 151 -7.71 -14.07 -8.11
CA PRO A 151 -8.87 -14.24 -7.27
C PRO A 151 -9.31 -12.94 -6.61
N SER A 152 -10.54 -12.50 -6.87
CA SER A 152 -11.09 -11.29 -6.25
C SER A 152 -11.37 -11.50 -4.76
N ARG A 153 -11.62 -10.41 -4.02
CA ARG A 153 -12.09 -10.48 -2.62
C ARG A 153 -13.37 -11.30 -2.45
N TRP A 154 -14.25 -11.34 -3.47
CA TRP A 154 -15.53 -12.04 -3.41
C TRP A 154 -15.36 -13.56 -3.56
N SER A 155 -14.24 -14.02 -4.11
CA SER A 155 -13.88 -15.44 -4.15
C SER A 155 -13.54 -16.03 -2.76
N ALA A 156 -13.22 -15.17 -1.78
CA ALA A 156 -12.76 -15.59 -0.47
C ALA A 156 -13.82 -16.41 0.28
N MET A 157 -13.51 -17.66 0.62
CA MET A 157 -14.47 -18.58 1.24
C MET A 157 -15.09 -18.04 2.53
N ARG A 158 -14.31 -17.35 3.38
CA ARG A 158 -14.84 -16.75 4.61
C ARG A 158 -15.84 -15.63 4.33
N TYR A 159 -15.62 -14.80 3.32
CA TYR A 159 -16.58 -13.78 2.93
C TYR A 159 -17.91 -14.40 2.47
N LYS A 160 -17.86 -15.47 1.68
CA LYS A 160 -19.07 -16.20 1.24
C LYS A 160 -19.84 -16.83 2.40
N VAL A 161 -19.12 -17.42 3.36
CA VAL A 161 -19.73 -17.97 4.58
C VAL A 161 -20.40 -16.87 5.40
N LEU A 162 -19.73 -15.72 5.57
CA LEU A 162 -20.31 -14.55 6.22
C LEU A 162 -21.61 -14.12 5.53
N GLN A 163 -21.60 -13.94 4.20
CA GLN A 163 -22.78 -13.52 3.43
C GLN A 163 -23.97 -14.49 3.54
N ALA A 164 -23.72 -15.81 3.53
CA ALA A 164 -24.75 -16.82 3.73
C ALA A 164 -25.29 -16.83 5.17
N ARG A 165 -24.41 -16.73 6.16
CA ARG A 165 -24.75 -16.70 7.60
C ARG A 165 -25.65 -15.51 7.93
N GLU A 166 -25.28 -14.31 7.49
CA GLU A 166 -26.05 -13.09 7.78
C GLU A 166 -27.44 -13.10 7.10
N ARG A 167 -27.63 -13.92 6.06
CA ARG A 167 -28.93 -14.17 5.41
C ARG A 167 -29.70 -15.35 6.04
N GLY A 168 -29.20 -15.92 7.13
CA GLY A 168 -29.91 -16.91 7.94
C GLY A 168 -29.66 -18.37 7.57
N ALA A 169 -28.62 -18.66 6.78
CA ALA A 169 -28.23 -20.04 6.48
C ALA A 169 -27.82 -20.79 7.76
N THR A 170 -28.23 -22.05 7.88
CA THR A 170 -27.89 -22.92 9.04
C THR A 170 -26.58 -23.65 8.85
N ALA A 171 -26.12 -23.81 7.61
CA ALA A 171 -24.83 -24.38 7.24
C ALA A 171 -24.44 -23.94 5.82
N VAL A 172 -23.15 -24.03 5.52
CA VAL A 172 -22.60 -23.83 4.17
C VAL A 172 -21.93 -25.11 3.69
N ILE A 173 -22.29 -25.54 2.48
CA ILE A 173 -21.66 -26.66 1.77
C ILE A 173 -20.97 -26.08 0.53
N PHE A 174 -19.65 -26.24 0.48
CA PHE A 174 -18.85 -25.91 -0.70
C PHE A 174 -18.75 -27.10 -1.65
N ILE A 175 -18.63 -26.79 -2.94
CA ILE A 175 -18.31 -27.75 -4.00
C ILE A 175 -17.21 -27.15 -4.88
N THR A 176 -16.28 -27.98 -5.36
CA THR A 176 -15.37 -27.57 -6.44
C THR A 176 -16.09 -27.71 -7.79
N GLY A 177 -16.09 -26.64 -8.61
CA GLY A 177 -16.70 -26.68 -9.94
C GLY A 177 -15.85 -27.48 -10.93
N PRO A 178 -16.47 -28.15 -11.92
CA PRO A 178 -15.75 -28.93 -12.94
C PRO A 178 -14.80 -28.09 -13.82
N ILE A 179 -15.01 -26.78 -13.96
CA ILE A 179 -14.09 -25.91 -14.70
C ILE A 179 -12.78 -25.68 -13.94
N GLN A 180 -12.81 -25.61 -12.61
CA GLN A 180 -11.62 -25.31 -11.80
C GLN A 180 -10.75 -26.54 -11.54
N ASP A 181 -11.37 -27.72 -11.59
CA ASP A 181 -10.67 -28.97 -11.31
C ASP A 181 -11.13 -30.05 -12.29
N GLU A 182 -10.48 -30.08 -13.45
CA GLU A 182 -10.72 -31.03 -14.55
C GLU A 182 -10.50 -32.48 -14.08
N ALA A 183 -11.53 -33.04 -13.44
CA ALA A 183 -11.71 -34.45 -13.08
C ALA A 183 -10.99 -35.01 -11.83
N LYS A 184 -10.58 -34.21 -10.83
CA LYS A 184 -9.93 -34.76 -9.62
C LYS A 184 -10.84 -35.08 -8.43
N ASP A 185 -12.09 -34.60 -8.41
CA ASP A 185 -13.15 -34.90 -7.40
C ASP A 185 -12.63 -35.08 -5.95
N PHE A 186 -11.68 -34.23 -5.55
CA PHE A 186 -10.96 -34.38 -4.29
C PHE A 186 -11.53 -33.46 -3.21
N LEU A 187 -11.40 -33.90 -1.96
CA LEU A 187 -11.72 -33.10 -0.79
C LEU A 187 -10.46 -32.41 -0.28
N PRO A 188 -10.55 -31.17 0.21
CA PRO A 188 -9.44 -30.55 0.90
C PRO A 188 -9.07 -31.38 2.12
N ILE A 189 -7.77 -31.52 2.38
CA ILE A 189 -7.31 -32.05 3.66
C ILE A 189 -7.77 -31.06 4.73
N LEU A 190 -8.37 -31.56 5.82
CA LEU A 190 -8.62 -30.74 7.01
C LEU A 190 -7.24 -30.34 7.58
N LYS A 191 -6.76 -29.17 7.16
CA LYS A 191 -5.44 -28.64 7.49
C LYS A 191 -5.40 -28.15 8.94
N ASN A 192 -4.25 -28.33 9.57
CA ASN A 192 -3.94 -27.97 10.95
C ASN A 192 -2.95 -26.80 10.93
N ASP A 193 -3.28 -25.75 10.17
CA ASP A 193 -2.32 -24.78 9.66
C ASP A 193 -2.68 -23.35 10.10
N GLY A 194 -3.19 -23.19 11.33
CA GLY A 194 -3.36 -21.87 11.96
C GLY A 194 -4.51 -21.80 12.98
N PRO A 195 -4.47 -20.85 13.94
CA PRO A 195 -5.55 -20.58 14.88
C PRO A 195 -6.73 -19.91 14.17
N GLN A 196 -7.41 -20.65 13.30
CA GLN A 196 -8.63 -20.17 12.65
C GLN A 196 -9.76 -20.12 13.68
N SER A 197 -10.31 -18.92 13.90
CA SER A 197 -11.57 -18.77 14.62
C SER A 197 -12.72 -19.40 13.79
N PRO A 198 -13.69 -20.06 14.45
CA PRO A 198 -14.88 -20.58 13.79
C PRO A 198 -15.70 -19.49 13.09
N ALA A 199 -16.31 -19.82 11.95
CA ALA A 199 -17.12 -18.91 11.14
C ALA A 199 -18.53 -18.64 11.70
N GLY A 200 -18.88 -19.24 12.84
CA GLY A 200 -20.19 -19.08 13.51
C GLY A 200 -21.30 -20.03 13.04
N ILE A 201 -21.09 -20.79 11.95
CA ILE A 201 -21.99 -21.86 11.49
C ILE A 201 -21.19 -23.09 11.01
N PRO A 202 -21.82 -24.27 10.89
CA PRO A 202 -21.21 -25.42 10.22
C PRO A 202 -20.86 -25.12 8.76
N VAL A 203 -19.61 -25.37 8.40
CA VAL A 203 -19.05 -25.26 7.05
C VAL A 203 -18.38 -26.58 6.66
N LEU A 204 -18.71 -27.10 5.49
CA LEU A 204 -18.13 -28.32 4.96
C LEU A 204 -17.95 -28.25 3.45
N GLN A 205 -17.19 -29.17 2.90
CA GLN A 205 -17.07 -29.37 1.45
C GLN A 205 -17.49 -30.81 1.12
N VAL A 206 -18.25 -30.96 0.04
CA VAL A 206 -18.56 -32.27 -0.58
C VAL A 206 -17.79 -32.42 -1.89
N LYS A 207 -17.65 -33.66 -2.34
CA LYS A 207 -17.19 -33.97 -3.69
C LYS A 207 -18.14 -33.41 -4.75
N THR A 208 -17.58 -33.04 -5.89
CA THR A 208 -18.35 -32.61 -7.08
C THR A 208 -19.32 -33.70 -7.53
N SER A 209 -18.92 -34.98 -7.44
CA SER A 209 -19.78 -36.13 -7.76
C SER A 209 -20.99 -36.30 -6.83
N VAL A 210 -20.90 -35.82 -5.57
CA VAL A 210 -22.06 -35.80 -4.65
C VAL A 210 -23.05 -34.73 -5.10
N ALA A 211 -22.57 -33.52 -5.40
CA ALA A 211 -23.42 -32.42 -5.86
C ALA A 211 -24.11 -32.71 -7.19
N GLN A 212 -23.45 -33.42 -8.11
CA GLN A 212 -24.07 -33.86 -9.37
C GLN A 212 -25.27 -34.79 -9.15
N LYS A 213 -25.27 -35.60 -8.09
CA LYS A 213 -26.43 -36.45 -7.72
C LYS A 213 -27.60 -35.64 -7.18
N TRP A 214 -27.38 -34.40 -6.75
CA TRP A 214 -28.42 -33.46 -6.32
C TRP A 214 -29.05 -32.70 -7.50
N ALA A 215 -28.95 -33.27 -8.71
CA ALA A 215 -29.54 -32.77 -9.95
C ALA A 215 -29.04 -31.38 -10.40
N ILE A 216 -27.80 -31.03 -10.07
CA ILE A 216 -27.14 -29.80 -10.53
C ILE A 216 -26.17 -30.16 -11.65
N ASP A 217 -26.43 -29.68 -12.86
CA ASP A 217 -25.43 -29.72 -13.94
C ASP A 217 -24.43 -28.57 -13.74
N LEU A 218 -23.42 -28.82 -12.91
CA LEU A 218 -22.41 -27.82 -12.56
C LEU A 218 -21.60 -27.35 -13.79
N ALA A 219 -21.36 -28.23 -14.77
CA ALA A 219 -20.59 -27.86 -15.96
C ALA A 219 -21.38 -26.89 -16.84
N GLN A 220 -22.67 -27.21 -17.06
CA GLN A 220 -23.55 -26.33 -17.81
C GLN A 220 -23.80 -25.02 -17.06
N PHE A 221 -24.02 -25.07 -15.74
CA PHE A 221 -24.16 -23.87 -14.90
C PHE A 221 -22.97 -22.92 -15.05
N GLN A 222 -21.74 -23.42 -14.89
CA GLN A 222 -20.55 -22.56 -14.95
C GLN A 222 -20.35 -21.99 -16.35
N LYS A 223 -20.56 -22.79 -17.39
CA LYS A 223 -20.51 -22.32 -18.78
C LYS A 223 -21.51 -21.19 -19.04
N ASP A 224 -22.74 -21.34 -18.54
CA ASP A 224 -23.80 -20.36 -18.74
C ASP A 224 -23.57 -19.08 -17.94
N VAL A 225 -23.03 -19.18 -16.72
CA VAL A 225 -22.64 -18.02 -15.91
C VAL A 225 -21.42 -17.31 -16.49
N ASP A 226 -20.42 -18.04 -16.97
CA ASP A 226 -19.25 -17.43 -17.61
C ASP A 226 -19.62 -16.74 -18.94
N ALA A 227 -20.70 -17.17 -19.61
CA ALA A 227 -21.14 -16.60 -20.87
C ALA A 227 -21.87 -15.24 -20.72
N ASP A 228 -22.62 -15.02 -19.62
CA ASP A 228 -23.46 -13.83 -19.47
C ASP A 228 -23.40 -13.12 -18.11
N LEU A 229 -22.64 -13.67 -17.15
CA LEU A 229 -22.48 -13.18 -15.79
C LEU A 229 -23.80 -12.98 -15.04
N LYS A 230 -24.80 -13.83 -15.30
CA LYS A 230 -26.09 -13.78 -14.59
C LYS A 230 -26.18 -14.83 -13.48
N PRO A 231 -26.59 -14.44 -12.26
CA PRO A 231 -26.97 -15.38 -11.20
C PRO A 231 -28.06 -16.36 -11.66
N ARG A 232 -27.90 -17.64 -11.29
CA ARG A 232 -28.86 -18.73 -11.61
C ARG A 232 -29.21 -19.56 -10.37
N SER A 233 -29.23 -18.89 -9.22
CA SER A 233 -29.51 -19.49 -7.92
C SER A 233 -30.95 -19.98 -7.82
N HIS A 234 -31.16 -21.08 -7.10
CA HIS A 234 -32.49 -21.68 -6.90
C HIS A 234 -32.50 -22.63 -5.69
N VAL A 235 -33.69 -22.90 -5.17
CA VAL A 235 -33.89 -23.90 -4.10
C VAL A 235 -34.03 -25.28 -4.73
N LEU A 236 -33.29 -26.25 -4.21
CA LEU A 236 -33.39 -27.65 -4.61
C LEU A 236 -34.51 -28.34 -3.82
N PRO A 237 -35.25 -29.28 -4.43
CA PRO A 237 -36.35 -30.00 -3.76
C PRO A 237 -35.80 -31.09 -2.82
N MET A 238 -34.91 -30.74 -1.91
CA MET A 238 -34.27 -31.64 -0.96
C MET A 238 -33.95 -30.95 0.35
N THR A 239 -33.86 -31.74 1.41
CA THR A 239 -33.42 -31.31 2.75
C THR A 239 -32.19 -32.10 3.13
N ILE A 240 -31.18 -31.42 3.69
CA ILE A 240 -29.99 -32.06 4.24
C ILE A 240 -30.02 -31.94 5.75
N ASP A 241 -29.58 -33.01 6.41
CA ASP A 241 -29.35 -33.11 7.84
C ASP A 241 -27.89 -33.52 8.08
N GLY A 242 -27.26 -32.96 9.10
CA GLY A 242 -25.90 -33.35 9.44
C GLY A 242 -25.40 -32.71 10.72
N ARG A 243 -24.17 -33.08 11.09
CA ARG A 243 -23.45 -32.55 12.24
C ARG A 243 -21.98 -32.42 11.92
N VAL A 244 -21.42 -31.26 12.22
CA VAL A 244 -19.96 -31.06 12.29
C VAL A 244 -19.52 -31.16 13.75
N ALA A 245 -18.45 -31.89 14.00
CA ALA A 245 -17.78 -31.95 15.30
C ALA A 245 -16.26 -31.81 15.10
N LEU A 246 -15.70 -30.70 15.54
CA LEU A 246 -14.27 -30.41 15.52
C LEU A 246 -13.73 -30.28 16.94
N LYS A 247 -12.47 -30.68 17.11
CA LYS A 247 -11.71 -30.54 18.34
C LYS A 247 -10.46 -29.71 18.07
N ASP A 248 -10.28 -28.63 18.84
CA ASP A 248 -9.09 -27.80 18.77
C ASP A 248 -7.83 -28.60 19.11
N THR A 249 -6.76 -28.31 18.38
CA THR A 249 -5.42 -28.85 18.60
C THR A 249 -4.50 -27.72 19.06
N PHE A 250 -3.60 -28.05 19.97
CA PHE A 250 -2.67 -27.09 20.57
C PHE A 250 -1.23 -27.59 20.45
N ALA A 251 -0.30 -26.68 20.18
CA ALA A 251 1.13 -26.90 20.37
C ALA A 251 1.55 -26.40 21.75
N HIS A 252 2.46 -27.13 22.39
CA HIS A 252 3.22 -26.62 23.54
C HIS A 252 4.45 -25.87 23.03
N THR A 253 4.71 -24.70 23.60
CA THR A 253 5.91 -23.90 23.30
C THR A 253 6.33 -23.10 24.55
N ALA A 254 7.39 -22.30 24.47
CA ALA A 254 7.85 -21.46 25.57
C ALA A 254 8.47 -20.15 25.08
N ASN A 255 8.35 -19.08 25.86
CA ASN A 255 9.28 -17.96 25.73
C ASN A 255 10.59 -18.31 26.42
N LEU A 256 11.70 -17.76 25.93
CA LEU A 256 13.03 -17.99 26.47
C LEU A 256 13.62 -16.68 26.96
N ALA A 257 14.06 -16.59 28.22
CA ALA A 257 14.62 -15.34 28.72
C ALA A 257 15.75 -15.52 29.74
N GLY A 258 16.77 -14.67 29.59
CA GLY A 258 17.87 -14.51 30.52
C GLY A 258 17.90 -13.10 31.12
N ILE A 259 18.43 -12.97 32.34
CA ILE A 259 18.48 -11.73 33.09
C ILE A 259 19.92 -11.37 33.51
N LEU A 260 20.30 -10.11 33.28
CA LEU A 260 21.45 -9.46 33.89
C LEU A 260 20.93 -8.58 35.04
N PRO A 261 21.16 -8.96 36.31
CA PRO A 261 20.68 -8.16 37.43
C PRO A 261 21.28 -6.76 37.45
N GLY A 262 20.42 -5.78 37.73
CA GLY A 262 20.78 -4.39 37.93
C GLY A 262 21.69 -4.19 39.15
N ARG A 263 22.28 -2.99 39.25
CA ARG A 263 23.21 -2.62 40.34
C ARG A 263 22.97 -1.17 40.74
N GLY A 264 23.11 -0.90 42.04
CA GLY A 264 23.06 0.46 42.58
C GLY A 264 21.67 1.08 42.45
N LYS A 265 21.61 2.38 42.22
CA LYS A 265 20.36 3.16 42.24
C LYS A 265 19.37 2.79 41.12
N LEU A 266 19.86 2.16 40.05
CA LEU A 266 19.05 1.78 38.88
C LEU A 266 18.61 0.31 38.94
N ALA A 267 18.89 -0.42 40.02
CA ALA A 267 18.76 -1.87 40.05
C ALA A 267 17.32 -2.38 39.80
N GLU A 268 16.34 -1.59 40.22
CA GLU A 268 14.91 -1.91 40.11
C GLU A 268 14.32 -1.58 38.73
N GLU A 269 14.97 -0.72 37.95
CA GLU A 269 14.55 -0.36 36.59
C GLU A 269 14.95 -1.46 35.60
N VAL A 270 14.05 -1.79 34.67
CA VAL A 270 14.21 -2.92 33.74
C VAL A 270 14.20 -2.46 32.29
N ILE A 271 15.13 -2.98 31.49
CA ILE A 271 15.13 -2.90 30.02
C ILE A 271 14.85 -4.30 29.46
N ILE A 272 13.93 -4.39 28.52
CA ILE A 272 13.67 -5.62 27.76
C ILE A 272 14.34 -5.50 26.39
N LEU A 273 15.13 -6.50 25.98
CA LEU A 273 15.66 -6.65 24.63
C LEU A 273 15.13 -7.97 24.06
N GLY A 274 14.50 -7.96 22.88
CA GLY A 274 13.90 -9.18 22.35
C GLY A 274 13.74 -9.28 20.85
N ALA A 275 13.34 -10.49 20.43
CA ALA A 275 13.01 -10.93 19.07
C ALA A 275 12.17 -12.22 19.19
N HIS A 276 11.38 -12.61 18.19
CA HIS A 276 10.78 -13.95 18.17
C HIS A 276 11.73 -14.97 17.55
N TYR A 277 11.57 -16.25 17.93
CA TYR A 277 12.43 -17.34 17.44
C TYR A 277 11.68 -18.43 16.67
N ASP A 278 10.34 -18.45 16.72
CA ASP A 278 9.53 -19.30 15.83
C ASP A 278 9.52 -18.76 14.39
N HIS A 279 9.12 -19.62 13.45
CA HIS A 279 8.80 -19.24 12.08
C HIS A 279 7.78 -20.25 11.50
N LEU A 280 7.53 -20.24 10.19
CA LEU A 280 6.41 -20.95 9.54
C LEU A 280 6.55 -22.48 9.40
N GLY A 281 7.66 -23.08 9.82
CA GLY A 281 7.84 -24.53 9.71
C GLY A 281 7.86 -25.02 8.26
N TYR A 282 6.79 -25.71 7.84
CA TYR A 282 6.63 -26.21 6.47
C TYR A 282 5.72 -25.33 5.58
N GLY A 283 5.41 -24.11 6.02
CA GLY A 283 4.55 -23.17 5.31
C GLY A 283 3.09 -23.25 5.76
N GLY A 284 2.15 -23.00 4.85
CA GLY A 284 0.71 -22.97 5.15
C GLY A 284 0.09 -21.61 4.86
N GLU A 285 -0.98 -21.26 5.58
CA GLU A 285 -1.74 -20.02 5.35
C GLU A 285 -0.90 -18.75 5.57
N GLY A 286 0.07 -18.78 6.49
CA GLY A 286 1.00 -17.68 6.73
C GLY A 286 2.10 -17.52 5.67
N SER A 287 2.26 -18.49 4.76
CA SER A 287 3.31 -18.47 3.74
C SER A 287 2.93 -17.60 2.54
N MET A 288 3.91 -16.90 1.95
CA MET A 288 3.81 -16.27 0.63
C MET A 288 3.83 -17.29 -0.54
N ARG A 289 3.95 -18.58 -0.23
CA ARG A 289 3.80 -19.73 -1.13
C ARG A 289 2.90 -20.78 -0.46
N PRO A 290 1.62 -20.47 -0.21
CA PRO A 290 0.75 -21.30 0.66
C PRO A 290 0.47 -22.71 0.12
N ASN A 291 0.72 -22.93 -1.18
CA ASN A 291 0.57 -24.22 -1.86
C ASN A 291 1.87 -25.03 -1.91
N VAL A 292 2.98 -24.52 -1.36
CA VAL A 292 4.27 -25.19 -1.32
C VAL A 292 4.48 -25.76 0.08
N HIS A 293 4.62 -27.09 0.16
CA HIS A 293 5.04 -27.76 1.39
C HIS A 293 6.56 -27.93 1.38
N ALA A 294 7.27 -26.99 2.00
CA ALA A 294 8.73 -26.98 2.08
C ALA A 294 9.17 -26.29 3.37
N ILE A 295 10.39 -26.58 3.81
CA ILE A 295 10.96 -25.94 5.00
C ILE A 295 11.13 -24.44 4.74
N HIS A 296 10.48 -23.63 5.55
CA HIS A 296 10.63 -22.18 5.62
C HIS A 296 11.68 -21.89 6.68
N ASN A 297 12.93 -21.65 6.28
CA ASN A 297 14.03 -21.60 7.24
C ASN A 297 14.06 -20.33 8.08
N GLY A 298 13.44 -19.25 7.61
CA GLY A 298 13.31 -18.01 8.36
C GLY A 298 14.66 -17.42 8.73
N ALA A 299 15.55 -17.27 7.74
CA ALA A 299 16.90 -16.77 7.99
C ALA A 299 16.89 -15.29 8.35
N ASP A 300 16.18 -14.47 7.59
CA ASP A 300 15.93 -13.09 7.97
C ASP A 300 14.80 -13.03 9.00
N ASP A 301 13.75 -13.83 8.82
CA ASP A 301 12.55 -13.85 9.64
C ASP A 301 12.40 -15.16 10.45
N ASN A 302 12.85 -15.26 11.70
CA ASN A 302 13.57 -14.22 12.41
C ASN A 302 14.84 -14.74 13.10
N ALA A 303 15.56 -15.65 12.43
CA ALA A 303 16.88 -16.07 12.93
C ALA A 303 17.85 -14.88 13.03
N SER A 304 17.75 -13.90 12.13
CA SER A 304 18.57 -12.69 12.17
C SER A 304 18.35 -11.86 13.45
N GLY A 305 17.10 -11.64 13.87
CA GLY A 305 16.78 -10.90 15.09
C GLY A 305 17.25 -11.64 16.34
N VAL A 306 17.02 -12.96 16.43
CA VAL A 306 17.51 -13.78 17.56
C VAL A 306 19.02 -13.67 17.72
N VAL A 307 19.77 -13.81 16.62
CA VAL A 307 21.24 -13.74 16.64
C VAL A 307 21.72 -12.33 16.99
N ALA A 308 21.12 -11.29 16.42
CA ALA A 308 21.43 -9.90 16.75
C ALA A 308 21.21 -9.60 18.25
N VAL A 309 20.09 -10.04 18.81
CA VAL A 309 19.76 -9.89 20.24
C VAL A 309 20.81 -10.57 21.13
N LEU A 310 21.15 -11.83 20.85
CA LEU A 310 22.10 -12.59 21.66
C LEU A 310 23.51 -11.99 21.61
N LEU A 311 23.98 -11.59 20.43
CA LEU A 311 25.30 -10.99 20.26
C LEU A 311 25.38 -9.58 20.87
N ALA A 312 24.35 -8.75 20.67
CA ALA A 312 24.27 -7.44 21.32
C ALA A 312 24.24 -7.58 22.85
N ALA A 313 23.47 -8.54 23.38
CA ALA A 313 23.40 -8.81 24.82
C ALA A 313 24.76 -9.19 25.43
N ARG A 314 25.55 -10.03 24.75
CA ARG A 314 26.92 -10.37 25.21
C ARG A 314 27.79 -9.11 25.33
N ARG A 315 27.79 -8.27 24.30
CA ARG A 315 28.52 -6.99 24.29
C ARG A 315 28.06 -6.06 25.42
N ILE A 316 26.74 -5.95 25.66
CA ILE A 316 26.19 -5.11 26.74
C ILE A 316 26.64 -5.62 28.11
N VAL A 317 26.62 -6.94 28.33
CA VAL A 317 27.05 -7.57 29.58
C VAL A 317 28.53 -7.29 29.85
N GLU A 318 29.38 -7.44 28.84
CA GLU A 318 30.81 -7.15 28.93
C GLU A 318 31.08 -5.66 29.18
N SER A 319 30.47 -4.78 28.37
CA SER A 319 30.67 -3.33 28.46
C SER A 319 30.14 -2.76 29.78
N SER A 320 29.15 -3.40 30.40
CA SER A 320 28.49 -2.93 31.62
C SER A 320 28.83 -3.73 32.88
N ALA A 321 29.83 -4.63 32.81
CA ALA A 321 30.25 -5.46 33.96
C ALA A 321 30.72 -4.62 35.16
N ASN A 322 31.49 -3.56 34.87
CA ASN A 322 32.11 -2.69 35.88
C ASN A 322 31.32 -1.42 36.19
N ALA A 323 30.13 -1.25 35.60
CA ALA A 323 29.28 -0.10 35.88
C ALA A 323 28.87 -0.08 37.37
N ARG A 324 29.00 1.10 38.01
CA ARG A 324 28.62 1.30 39.43
C ARG A 324 27.10 1.26 39.61
N ASN A 325 26.37 1.87 38.67
CA ASN A 325 24.92 1.77 38.57
C ASN A 325 24.56 1.20 37.19
N ARG A 326 23.61 0.27 37.14
CA ARG A 326 23.02 -0.23 35.89
C ARG A 326 21.62 -0.76 36.12
N ARG A 327 20.76 -0.62 35.12
CA ARG A 327 19.43 -1.25 35.06
C ARG A 327 19.55 -2.75 34.94
N THR A 328 18.49 -3.44 35.34
CA THR A 328 18.30 -4.85 35.01
C THR A 328 18.03 -4.98 33.52
N LEU A 329 18.74 -5.87 32.83
CA LEU A 329 18.47 -6.21 31.42
C LEU A 329 17.86 -7.60 31.37
N VAL A 330 16.67 -7.71 30.78
CA VAL A 330 16.05 -9.00 30.43
C VAL A 330 16.16 -9.17 28.92
N VAL A 331 16.78 -10.26 28.50
CA VAL A 331 16.88 -10.67 27.10
C VAL A 331 15.83 -11.74 26.87
N SER A 332 14.83 -11.49 26.04
CA SER A 332 13.67 -12.36 25.85
C SER A 332 13.48 -12.72 24.38
N LEU A 333 13.36 -14.02 24.09
CA LEU A 333 13.10 -14.57 22.78
C LEU A 333 11.71 -15.21 22.79
N PHE A 334 10.78 -14.65 22.01
CA PHE A 334 9.37 -15.01 22.03
C PHE A 334 9.05 -16.15 21.06
N SER A 335 8.04 -16.97 21.38
CA SER A 335 7.50 -17.98 20.45
C SER A 335 6.07 -17.64 20.06
N ALA A 336 5.55 -18.24 18.99
CA ALA A 336 4.20 -18.02 18.47
C ALA A 336 3.92 -16.58 18.02
N GLU A 337 4.93 -15.85 17.55
CA GLU A 337 4.75 -14.53 16.94
C GLU A 337 3.93 -14.67 15.65
N GLU A 338 4.28 -15.66 14.82
CA GLU A 338 3.66 -15.97 13.52
C GLU A 338 2.17 -16.34 13.63
N ALA A 339 1.76 -16.76 14.83
CA ALA A 339 0.38 -17.06 15.17
C ALA A 339 -0.39 -15.86 15.73
N GLY A 340 0.20 -14.66 15.72
CA GLY A 340 -0.39 -13.41 16.19
C GLY A 340 0.10 -12.96 17.57
N LEU A 341 1.42 -12.84 17.77
CA LEU A 341 2.04 -12.30 19.00
C LEU A 341 1.77 -13.12 20.28
N GLY A 342 1.62 -14.44 20.16
CA GLY A 342 1.24 -15.32 21.27
C GLY A 342 2.23 -15.27 22.43
N GLY A 343 3.53 -15.27 22.13
CA GLY A 343 4.61 -15.27 23.12
C GLY A 343 4.74 -13.96 23.89
N SER A 344 4.89 -12.82 23.20
CA SER A 344 5.01 -11.52 23.89
C SER A 344 3.74 -11.16 24.66
N SER A 345 2.55 -11.51 24.15
CA SER A 345 1.29 -11.33 24.89
C SER A 345 1.25 -12.18 26.16
N TRP A 346 1.73 -13.42 26.10
CA TRP A 346 1.84 -14.30 27.28
C TRP A 346 2.88 -13.76 28.28
N PHE A 347 4.03 -13.30 27.79
CA PHE A 347 5.10 -12.73 28.61
C PHE A 347 4.59 -11.56 29.42
N VAL A 348 3.93 -10.61 28.78
CA VAL A 348 3.47 -9.38 29.44
C VAL A 348 2.47 -9.68 30.56
N ASP A 349 1.51 -10.60 30.33
CA ASP A 349 0.50 -10.93 31.34
C ASP A 349 1.04 -11.84 32.47
N HIS A 350 2.16 -12.53 32.23
CA HIS A 350 2.85 -13.36 33.22
C HIS A 350 4.28 -12.88 33.44
N SER A 351 4.47 -11.57 33.46
CA SER A 351 5.80 -10.96 33.41
C SER A 351 6.68 -11.42 34.58
N PRO A 352 7.94 -11.82 34.33
CA PRO A 352 8.88 -12.18 35.40
C PRO A 352 9.32 -10.98 36.24
N VAL A 353 8.98 -9.77 35.80
CA VAL A 353 9.30 -8.50 36.46
C VAL A 353 8.04 -7.63 36.56
N PRO A 354 7.91 -6.76 37.57
CA PRO A 354 6.83 -5.78 37.61
C PRO A 354 6.85 -4.90 36.35
N LEU A 355 5.72 -4.80 35.63
CA LEU A 355 5.67 -4.07 34.36
C LEU A 355 5.87 -2.56 34.54
N ASP A 356 5.50 -2.01 35.70
CA ASP A 356 5.71 -0.61 36.07
C ASP A 356 7.20 -0.27 36.31
N HIS A 357 8.05 -1.29 36.48
CA HIS A 357 9.50 -1.14 36.53
C HIS A 357 10.17 -1.19 35.14
N VAL A 358 9.44 -1.56 34.09
CA VAL A 358 9.99 -1.66 32.74
C VAL A 358 10.08 -0.26 32.12
N VAL A 359 11.30 0.19 31.92
CA VAL A 359 11.62 1.53 31.38
C VAL A 359 11.50 1.55 29.86
N ALA A 360 11.89 0.48 29.17
CA ALA A 360 11.76 0.37 27.72
C ALA A 360 11.84 -1.07 27.23
N MET A 361 11.27 -1.32 26.04
CA MET A 361 11.47 -2.54 25.27
C MET A 361 12.07 -2.23 23.89
N VAL A 362 13.14 -2.93 23.54
CA VAL A 362 13.80 -2.86 22.23
C VAL A 362 13.58 -4.20 21.52
N ASN A 363 12.90 -4.17 20.36
CA ASN A 363 12.60 -5.35 19.55
C ASN A 363 13.46 -5.40 18.28
N LEU A 364 13.82 -6.60 17.84
CA LEU A 364 14.53 -6.83 16.58
C LEU A 364 13.77 -7.87 15.74
N ASP A 365 13.52 -7.50 14.49
CA ASP A 365 12.85 -8.34 13.50
C ASP A 365 13.46 -8.08 12.12
N MET A 366 13.71 -9.13 11.35
CA MET A 366 14.28 -9.05 9.98
C MET A 366 15.40 -8.00 9.87
N VAL A 367 16.50 -8.24 10.56
CA VAL A 367 17.66 -7.32 10.65
C VAL A 367 18.87 -7.79 9.83
N GLY A 368 18.72 -8.86 9.07
CA GLY A 368 19.78 -9.51 8.30
C GLY A 368 19.97 -8.95 6.88
N GLN A 369 19.08 -8.09 6.38
CA GLN A 369 19.11 -7.59 4.99
C GLN A 369 19.28 -6.07 4.87
N LEU A 370 20.09 -5.48 5.75
CA LEU A 370 20.45 -4.06 5.67
C LEU A 370 20.90 -3.67 4.24
N LYS A 371 20.24 -2.69 3.63
CA LYS A 371 20.55 -2.17 2.30
C LYS A 371 20.82 -0.67 2.38
N ASP A 372 21.83 -0.20 1.64
CA ASP A 372 22.21 1.22 1.58
C ASP A 372 22.49 1.89 2.94
N ASP A 373 22.91 1.06 3.92
CA ASP A 373 23.08 1.38 5.33
C ASP A 373 21.81 1.95 6.00
N GLN A 374 20.62 1.65 5.47
CA GLN A 374 19.34 2.13 6.00
C GLN A 374 18.72 1.16 7.00
N LEU A 375 18.46 1.64 8.22
CA LEU A 375 17.79 0.89 9.27
C LEU A 375 16.50 1.61 9.67
N ALA A 376 15.37 0.91 9.68
CA ALA A 376 14.12 1.47 10.21
C ALA A 376 14.07 1.29 11.73
N ALA A 377 13.70 2.36 12.45
CA ALA A 377 13.44 2.33 13.89
C ALA A 377 11.98 2.72 14.13
N LEU A 378 11.14 1.69 14.28
CA LEU A 378 9.70 1.78 14.38
C LEU A 378 9.30 1.94 15.85
N GLY A 379 8.30 2.76 16.14
CA GLY A 379 7.93 3.06 17.52
C GLY A 379 8.74 4.19 18.15
N ALA A 380 9.61 4.88 17.39
CA ALA A 380 10.44 5.96 17.91
C ALA A 380 9.65 7.17 18.44
N ASP A 381 8.35 7.28 18.14
CA ASP A 381 7.49 8.31 18.73
C ASP A 381 6.94 7.89 20.12
N SER A 382 7.14 6.63 20.55
CA SER A 382 6.70 6.14 21.87
C SER A 382 7.41 6.80 23.06
N ALA A 383 8.51 7.51 22.82
CA ALA A 383 9.20 8.37 23.78
C ALA A 383 10.01 9.45 23.05
N PRO A 384 10.03 10.70 23.52
CA PRO A 384 10.78 11.79 22.88
C PRO A 384 12.30 11.56 22.92
N GLU A 385 12.80 10.76 23.85
CA GLU A 385 14.22 10.46 23.99
C GLU A 385 14.77 9.52 22.90
N TRP A 386 13.91 8.84 22.12
CA TRP A 386 14.37 7.87 21.12
C TRP A 386 15.15 8.51 19.99
N LYS A 387 14.59 9.50 19.29
CA LYS A 387 15.22 10.08 18.08
C LYS A 387 16.66 10.57 18.35
N PRO A 388 16.92 11.39 19.40
CA PRO A 388 18.29 11.82 19.70
C PRO A 388 19.25 10.66 20.00
N LEU A 389 18.79 9.64 20.73
CA LEU A 389 19.60 8.45 21.06
C LEU A 389 19.93 7.65 19.79
N LEU A 390 18.94 7.42 18.94
CA LEU A 390 19.08 6.66 17.69
C LEU A 390 19.98 7.38 16.68
N ASP A 391 19.84 8.70 16.52
CA ASP A 391 20.68 9.51 15.63
C ASP A 391 22.15 9.52 16.09
N SER A 392 22.36 9.61 17.41
CA SER A 392 23.70 9.56 18.01
C SER A 392 24.36 8.19 17.80
N ALA A 393 23.64 7.10 18.05
CA ALA A 393 24.15 5.75 17.84
C ALA A 393 24.38 5.45 16.35
N GLY A 394 23.47 5.87 15.47
CA GLY A 394 23.55 5.64 14.03
C GLY A 394 24.76 6.34 13.39
N SER A 395 25.09 7.54 13.87
CA SER A 395 26.29 8.28 13.44
C SER A 395 27.60 7.53 13.77
N GLY A 396 27.63 6.75 14.86
CA GLY A 396 28.78 5.95 15.25
C GLY A 396 29.05 4.77 14.32
N GLU A 397 27.99 4.14 13.82
CA GLU A 397 28.02 2.93 12.99
C GLU A 397 27.86 3.20 11.49
N HIS A 398 27.80 4.49 11.10
CA HIS A 398 27.51 4.94 9.74
C HIS A 398 26.17 4.39 9.19
N LEU A 399 25.16 4.29 10.06
CA LEU A 399 23.81 3.88 9.71
C LEU A 399 22.91 5.10 9.50
N LYS A 400 22.07 5.03 8.46
CA LYS A 400 20.97 5.97 8.20
C LYS A 400 19.72 5.44 8.89
N VAL A 401 19.45 5.92 10.10
CA VAL A 401 18.32 5.45 10.91
C VAL A 401 17.06 6.25 10.57
N ALA A 402 16.05 5.57 10.04
CA ALA A 402 14.73 6.13 9.76
C ALA A 402 13.81 5.91 10.98
N SER A 403 13.77 6.90 11.88
CA SER A 403 13.05 6.83 13.17
C SER A 403 11.62 7.39 13.07
N ARG A 404 10.59 6.54 13.26
CA ARG A 404 9.16 6.92 13.19
C ARG A 404 8.24 5.93 13.92
N GLY A 405 6.97 6.28 14.13
CA GLY A 405 5.89 5.33 14.41
C GLY A 405 5.39 5.33 15.86
N ASP A 406 4.10 5.03 16.01
CA ASP A 406 3.29 5.12 17.23
C ASP A 406 3.31 3.84 18.09
N GLY A 407 4.48 3.25 18.32
CA GLY A 407 4.71 2.09 19.21
C GLY A 407 4.03 0.76 18.82
N TYR A 408 2.87 0.79 18.17
CA TYR A 408 2.18 -0.35 17.59
C TYR A 408 2.78 -0.68 16.22
N GLY A 409 3.07 -1.96 16.00
CA GLY A 409 3.55 -2.48 14.72
C GLY A 409 3.32 -3.98 14.59
N PRO A 410 3.75 -4.59 13.49
CA PRO A 410 3.43 -5.98 13.18
C PRO A 410 4.33 -7.00 13.91
N SER A 411 4.86 -6.66 15.09
CA SER A 411 5.81 -7.52 15.83
C SER A 411 5.67 -7.32 17.36
N ASP A 412 6.48 -8.03 18.15
CA ASP A 412 6.30 -8.25 19.59
C ASP A 412 6.25 -6.98 20.46
N GLN A 413 6.81 -5.86 20.01
CA GLN A 413 6.76 -4.59 20.75
C GLN A 413 5.32 -4.11 21.03
N THR A 414 4.37 -4.51 20.18
CA THR A 414 2.95 -4.15 20.31
C THR A 414 2.37 -4.56 21.66
N SER A 415 2.72 -5.75 22.16
CA SER A 415 2.27 -6.28 23.44
C SER A 415 2.72 -5.42 24.63
N PHE A 416 3.91 -4.81 24.53
CA PHE A 416 4.47 -3.94 25.57
C PHE A 416 3.92 -2.52 25.49
N TYR A 417 3.77 -1.96 24.28
CA TYR A 417 3.22 -0.61 24.11
C TYR A 417 1.75 -0.53 24.57
N ALA A 418 0.97 -1.61 24.39
CA ALA A 418 -0.38 -1.74 24.95
C ALA A 418 -0.41 -1.66 26.50
N LYS A 419 0.70 -1.90 27.19
CA LYS A 419 0.85 -1.70 28.64
C LYS A 419 1.53 -0.37 29.01
N ARG A 420 1.61 0.57 28.06
CA ARG A 420 2.21 1.90 28.23
C ARG A 420 3.72 1.89 28.53
N ILE A 421 4.42 0.93 27.95
CA ILE A 421 5.89 0.85 28.02
C ILE A 421 6.46 1.52 26.74
N PRO A 422 7.49 2.39 26.83
CA PRO A 422 8.21 2.90 25.66
C PRO A 422 8.83 1.77 24.84
N VAL A 423 8.66 1.80 23.52
CA VAL A 423 9.18 0.76 22.65
C VAL A 423 9.92 1.30 21.42
N VAL A 424 10.90 0.56 20.94
CA VAL A 424 11.44 0.75 19.59
C VAL A 424 11.73 -0.60 18.96
N HIS A 425 11.44 -0.73 17.67
CA HIS A 425 11.60 -1.95 16.88
C HIS A 425 12.54 -1.67 15.70
N PHE A 426 13.64 -2.41 15.61
CA PHE A 426 14.59 -2.31 14.51
C PHE A 426 14.31 -3.33 13.42
N PHE A 427 14.25 -2.83 12.17
CA PHE A 427 13.81 -3.58 11.00
C PHE A 427 14.56 -3.13 9.74
N THR A 428 14.93 -4.06 8.85
CA THR A 428 15.65 -3.71 7.59
C THR A 428 14.76 -3.67 6.35
N GLY A 429 13.45 -3.93 6.49
CA GLY A 429 12.49 -3.86 5.38
C GLY A 429 12.02 -5.23 4.90
N ALA A 430 10.83 -5.28 4.33
CA ALA A 430 10.32 -6.49 3.70
C ALA A 430 11.03 -6.74 2.36
N HIS A 431 11.11 -8.01 1.94
CA HIS A 431 11.75 -8.41 0.70
C HIS A 431 11.03 -9.58 0.03
N ALA A 432 11.27 -9.82 -1.25
CA ALA A 432 10.53 -10.82 -2.06
C ALA A 432 10.57 -12.28 -1.54
N ARG A 433 11.54 -12.61 -0.68
CA ARG A 433 11.69 -13.93 -0.03
C ARG A 433 11.00 -14.06 1.32
N TYR A 434 10.39 -12.99 1.82
CA TYR A 434 9.69 -12.96 3.11
C TYR A 434 8.60 -14.03 3.12
N HIS A 435 8.50 -14.80 4.20
CA HIS A 435 7.54 -15.92 4.34
C HIS A 435 7.58 -16.94 3.18
N THR A 436 8.73 -17.12 2.50
CA THR A 436 8.91 -18.17 1.49
C THR A 436 9.98 -19.18 1.91
N PRO A 437 10.01 -20.38 1.31
CA PRO A 437 11.11 -21.33 1.50
C PRO A 437 12.49 -20.79 1.09
N ASP A 438 12.53 -19.68 0.35
CA ASP A 438 13.77 -19.06 -0.15
C ASP A 438 14.42 -18.13 0.86
N ASP A 439 13.80 -17.87 2.03
CA ASP A 439 14.45 -17.16 3.13
C ASP A 439 15.52 -18.04 3.81
N LYS A 440 16.67 -18.13 3.13
CA LYS A 440 17.80 -18.98 3.49
C LYS A 440 18.97 -18.14 3.99
N TRP A 441 19.81 -18.76 4.83
CA TRP A 441 20.98 -18.13 5.44
C TRP A 441 21.92 -17.47 4.42
N ASN A 442 22.06 -18.02 3.21
CA ASN A 442 22.95 -17.49 2.18
C ASN A 442 22.44 -16.22 1.49
N THR A 443 21.25 -15.72 1.86
CA THR A 443 20.64 -14.52 1.28
C THR A 443 20.87 -13.24 2.12
N LEU A 444 21.47 -13.37 3.31
CA LEU A 444 21.66 -12.25 4.24
C LEU A 444 22.90 -11.41 3.94
N ASN A 445 22.82 -10.13 4.30
CA ASN A 445 23.95 -9.20 4.35
C ASN A 445 24.61 -9.24 5.75
N TYR A 446 25.53 -10.18 5.97
CA TYR A 446 26.19 -10.34 7.28
C TYR A 446 26.99 -9.12 7.76
N PRO A 447 27.76 -8.41 6.91
CA PRO A 447 28.38 -7.15 7.33
C PRO A 447 27.36 -6.11 7.80
N GLY A 448 26.22 -6.00 7.10
CA GLY A 448 25.13 -5.12 7.50
C GLY A 448 24.49 -5.53 8.82
N ALA A 449 24.18 -6.81 8.99
CA ALA A 449 23.61 -7.36 10.22
C ALA A 449 24.52 -7.15 11.44
N ALA A 450 25.85 -7.27 11.24
CA ALA A 450 26.83 -6.94 12.27
C ALA A 450 26.79 -5.47 12.69
N LYS A 451 26.65 -4.52 11.74
CA LYS A 451 26.45 -3.09 12.06
C LYS A 451 25.17 -2.86 12.87
N VAL A 452 24.05 -3.51 12.49
CA VAL A 452 22.78 -3.39 13.23
C VAL A 452 22.91 -3.96 14.65
N THR A 453 23.66 -5.05 14.81
CA THR A 453 23.95 -5.66 16.12
C THR A 453 24.74 -4.71 17.03
N GLU A 454 25.77 -4.05 16.48
CA GLU A 454 26.58 -3.07 17.21
C GLU A 454 25.79 -1.83 17.59
N PHE A 455 25.03 -1.29 16.64
CA PHE A 455 24.10 -0.19 16.88
C PHE A 455 23.10 -0.51 18.00
N THR A 456 22.52 -1.72 17.98
CA THR A 456 21.60 -2.19 19.02
C THR A 456 22.29 -2.26 20.37
N ALA A 457 23.51 -2.80 20.43
CA ALA A 457 24.28 -2.88 21.66
C ALA A 457 24.59 -1.50 22.24
N ASP A 458 24.89 -0.51 21.41
CA ASP A 458 25.17 0.86 21.84
C ASP A 458 23.91 1.55 22.39
N VAL A 459 22.79 1.48 21.66
CA VAL A 459 21.49 2.01 22.12
C VAL A 459 21.12 1.41 23.48
N VAL A 460 21.14 0.08 23.60
CA VAL A 460 20.74 -0.60 24.83
C VAL A 460 21.76 -0.39 25.95
N THR A 461 23.06 -0.24 25.66
CA THR A 461 24.06 0.09 26.68
C THR A 461 23.78 1.46 27.31
N SER A 462 23.42 2.48 26.51
CA SER A 462 23.03 3.79 27.04
C SER A 462 21.78 3.72 27.92
N LEU A 463 20.81 2.86 27.56
CA LEU A 463 19.66 2.58 28.42
C LEU A 463 20.08 1.85 29.70
N VAL A 464 20.86 0.79 29.62
CA VAL A 464 21.29 -0.01 30.78
C VAL A 464 22.11 0.83 31.76
N ARG A 465 22.93 1.78 31.28
CA ARG A 465 23.74 2.67 32.12
C ARG A 465 22.96 3.86 32.69
N GLY A 466 21.70 4.06 32.29
CA GLY A 466 20.88 5.19 32.70
C GLY A 466 21.31 6.53 32.10
N GLU A 467 22.04 6.50 30.97
CA GLU A 467 22.44 7.70 30.22
C GLU A 467 21.21 8.35 29.57
N VAL A 468 20.27 7.51 29.12
CA VAL A 468 18.96 7.91 28.59
C VAL A 468 17.86 7.15 29.32
N THR A 469 16.75 7.81 29.61
CA THR A 469 15.57 7.22 30.25
C THR A 469 14.33 7.57 29.42
N PRO A 470 13.91 6.69 28.50
CA PRO A 470 12.72 6.91 27.69
C PRO A 470 11.49 7.11 28.56
N LYS A 471 10.69 8.13 28.27
CA LYS A 471 9.42 8.37 28.94
C LYS A 471 8.27 8.08 27.99
N TYR A 472 7.32 7.26 28.46
CA TYR A 472 6.16 6.89 27.65
C TYR A 472 5.42 8.14 27.17
N ALA A 473 5.31 8.25 25.85
CA ALA A 473 4.49 9.22 25.17
C ALA A 473 3.36 8.49 24.47
N ARG A 474 2.12 8.87 24.81
CA ARG A 474 0.94 8.44 24.06
C ARG A 474 0.82 9.35 22.84
N VAL A 475 1.38 8.92 21.72
CA VAL A 475 1.37 9.70 20.48
C VAL A 475 0.21 9.25 19.59
N ALA A 476 -0.42 10.22 18.91
CA ALA A 476 -1.43 9.92 17.89
C ALA A 476 -0.82 9.04 16.80
N ALA A 477 -1.63 8.13 16.25
CA ALA A 477 -1.12 7.16 15.31
C ALA A 477 -0.43 7.84 14.11
N ALA A 478 0.87 7.58 13.95
CA ALA A 478 1.57 7.90 12.70
C ALA A 478 1.01 7.01 11.59
N PRO A 479 1.06 7.45 10.31
CA PRO A 479 0.72 6.58 9.19
C PRO A 479 1.51 5.27 9.28
N ALA A 480 0.82 4.15 9.08
CA ALA A 480 1.43 2.83 9.16
C ALA A 480 2.60 2.69 8.17
N LEU A 481 3.55 1.85 8.53
CA LEU A 481 4.72 1.52 7.72
C LEU A 481 4.33 0.65 6.52
N GLU A 482 5.04 0.82 5.40
CA GLU A 482 5.05 -0.15 4.31
C GLU A 482 5.50 -1.51 4.87
N GLY A 483 4.62 -2.52 4.77
CA GLY A 483 4.91 -3.91 5.15
C GLY A 483 3.80 -4.62 5.93
N ASP A 484 2.90 -3.90 6.60
CA ASP A 484 1.79 -4.56 7.32
C ASP A 484 0.62 -4.87 6.36
N SER A 485 0.72 -6.03 5.71
CA SER A 485 -0.14 -6.54 4.62
C SER A 485 -1.57 -6.91 5.01
N ARG A 486 -2.12 -6.36 6.11
CA ARG A 486 -3.36 -6.84 6.74
C ARG A 486 -4.55 -5.86 6.74
N GLY A 487 -4.73 -5.02 5.72
CA GLY A 487 -6.03 -4.37 5.57
C GLY A 487 -6.12 -3.26 4.52
N TYR A 488 -6.71 -3.61 3.37
CA TYR A 488 -7.39 -2.66 2.51
C TYR A 488 -8.70 -2.20 3.18
N GLY A 489 -9.04 -0.91 3.11
CA GLY A 489 -10.37 -0.39 3.46
C GLY A 489 -10.44 0.56 4.66
N ALA A 490 -11.68 0.88 5.05
CA ALA A 490 -12.01 1.75 6.17
C ALA A 490 -11.37 1.27 7.49
N TYR A 491 -10.96 2.22 8.32
CA TYR A 491 -10.15 1.97 9.50
C TYR A 491 -10.92 2.31 10.77
N LEU A 492 -10.91 1.40 11.76
CA LEU A 492 -11.51 1.66 13.07
C LEU A 492 -10.46 1.98 14.15
N GLY A 493 -9.18 1.64 13.98
CA GLY A 493 -8.16 1.91 14.99
C GLY A 493 -8.21 1.01 16.22
N THR A 494 -8.73 -0.21 16.08
CA THR A 494 -8.71 -1.24 17.11
C THR A 494 -7.38 -1.98 17.16
N VAL A 495 -6.94 -2.39 18.34
CA VAL A 495 -5.79 -3.30 18.54
C VAL A 495 -6.33 -4.62 19.12
N PRO A 496 -6.55 -5.67 18.31
CA PRO A 496 -7.09 -6.95 18.78
C PRO A 496 -6.17 -7.65 19.79
N ASP A 497 -6.75 -8.30 20.79
CA ASP A 497 -6.07 -9.29 21.64
C ASP A 497 -6.24 -10.68 21.01
N TYR A 498 -5.21 -11.15 20.32
CA TYR A 498 -5.23 -12.39 19.55
C TYR A 498 -5.39 -13.65 20.42
N ARG A 499 -5.17 -13.57 21.73
CA ARG A 499 -5.39 -14.70 22.66
C ARG A 499 -6.87 -14.95 22.90
N ALA A 500 -7.70 -13.92 22.78
CA ALA A 500 -9.14 -14.04 22.97
C ALA A 500 -9.86 -14.67 21.77
N MET A 501 -9.14 -14.95 20.68
CA MET A 501 -9.63 -15.70 19.52
C MET A 501 -9.85 -17.18 19.80
N ASP A 502 -9.33 -17.68 20.93
CA ASP A 502 -9.57 -19.03 21.45
C ASP A 502 -10.95 -19.18 22.12
N ALA A 503 -11.66 -18.08 22.39
CA ALA A 503 -12.88 -18.11 23.18
C ALA A 503 -14.11 -18.37 22.30
N THR A 504 -14.87 -19.42 22.63
CA THR A 504 -16.21 -19.74 22.08
C THR A 504 -17.28 -18.67 22.35
N THR A 505 -16.90 -17.54 22.97
CA THR A 505 -17.79 -16.47 23.41
C THR A 505 -18.15 -15.45 22.32
N GLY A 506 -17.67 -15.63 21.08
CA GLY A 506 -17.90 -14.69 19.98
C GLY A 506 -17.20 -13.33 20.19
N GLY A 507 -17.17 -12.51 19.13
CA GLY A 507 -16.62 -11.15 19.14
C GLY A 507 -15.09 -11.05 19.19
N VAL A 508 -14.59 -9.83 18.98
CA VAL A 508 -13.15 -9.48 19.00
C VAL A 508 -12.81 -8.70 20.27
N LEU A 509 -12.03 -9.30 21.18
CA LEU A 509 -11.48 -8.59 22.35
C LEU A 509 -10.36 -7.65 21.89
N LEU A 510 -10.33 -6.45 22.47
CA LEU A 510 -9.31 -5.46 22.19
C LEU A 510 -8.26 -5.43 23.31
N ALA A 511 -6.99 -5.57 22.94
CA ALA A 511 -5.87 -5.27 23.83
C ALA A 511 -5.82 -3.75 24.11
N ASP A 512 -6.03 -2.93 23.08
CA ASP A 512 -6.12 -1.48 23.17
C ASP A 512 -6.84 -0.86 21.94
N VAL A 513 -6.86 0.47 21.85
CA VAL A 513 -7.23 1.23 20.66
C VAL A 513 -6.16 2.28 20.35
N ARG A 514 -5.98 2.59 19.07
CA ARG A 514 -5.02 3.58 18.60
C ARG A 514 -5.43 4.98 19.07
N PRO A 515 -4.56 5.72 19.79
CA PRO A 515 -4.87 7.06 20.27
C PRO A 515 -5.22 8.01 19.13
N GLY A 516 -6.32 8.75 19.27
CA GLY A 516 -6.85 9.66 18.24
C GLY A 516 -7.44 8.98 17.01
N GLY A 517 -7.50 7.64 17.00
CA GLY A 517 -8.16 6.85 15.96
C GLY A 517 -9.68 6.80 16.15
N PRO A 518 -10.41 6.36 15.11
CA PRO A 518 -11.89 6.28 15.12
C PRO A 518 -12.50 5.58 16.33
N ALA A 519 -11.92 4.48 16.80
CA ALA A 519 -12.36 3.74 17.98
C ALA A 519 -12.18 4.55 19.28
N ASP A 520 -11.01 5.15 19.47
CA ASP A 520 -10.70 5.98 20.64
C ASP A 520 -11.65 7.18 20.70
N LEU A 521 -11.90 7.83 19.55
CA LEU A 521 -12.83 8.96 19.43
C LEU A 521 -14.29 8.56 19.65
N ALA A 522 -14.68 7.36 19.22
CA ALA A 522 -16.00 6.79 19.51
C ALA A 522 -16.16 6.34 20.97
N GLY A 523 -15.09 6.40 21.77
CA GLY A 523 -15.08 5.99 23.18
C GLY A 523 -14.95 4.49 23.40
N ILE A 524 -14.55 3.71 22.38
CA ILE A 524 -14.11 2.31 22.48
C ILE A 524 -12.74 2.31 23.17
N ARG A 525 -12.45 1.31 24.01
CA ARG A 525 -11.23 1.24 24.84
C ARG A 525 -10.64 -0.18 24.86
N GLY A 526 -9.37 -0.29 25.21
CA GLY A 526 -8.78 -1.58 25.58
C GLY A 526 -9.62 -2.31 26.64
N GLY A 527 -9.79 -3.62 26.46
CA GLY A 527 -10.67 -4.48 27.25
C GLY A 527 -12.11 -4.59 26.74
N ASP A 528 -12.53 -3.78 25.77
CA ASP A 528 -13.83 -3.95 25.11
C ASP A 528 -13.83 -5.17 24.18
N ARG A 529 -15.00 -5.81 24.01
CA ARG A 529 -15.23 -6.86 23.01
C ARG A 529 -16.23 -6.41 21.96
N ILE A 530 -15.81 -6.26 20.71
CA ILE A 530 -16.70 -5.89 19.59
C ILE A 530 -17.54 -7.11 19.19
N VAL A 531 -18.87 -6.95 19.19
CA VAL A 531 -19.84 -8.03 18.86
C VAL A 531 -20.73 -7.71 17.66
N GLN A 532 -20.82 -6.44 17.26
CA GLN A 532 -21.53 -6.02 16.05
C GLN A 532 -20.88 -4.78 15.44
N MET A 533 -20.90 -4.67 14.11
CA MET A 533 -20.38 -3.53 13.37
C MET A 533 -21.17 -3.31 12.09
N ALA A 534 -21.67 -2.08 11.88
CA ALA A 534 -22.42 -1.69 10.68
C ALA A 534 -23.58 -2.63 10.32
N GLY A 535 -24.28 -3.16 11.33
CA GLY A 535 -25.35 -4.13 11.14
C GLY A 535 -24.88 -5.59 11.07
N THR A 536 -23.62 -5.84 10.76
CA THR A 536 -23.01 -7.18 10.67
C THR A 536 -22.64 -7.70 12.06
N ARG A 537 -23.04 -8.94 12.38
CA ARG A 537 -22.61 -9.61 13.62
C ARG A 537 -21.13 -9.98 13.52
N ILE A 538 -20.36 -9.69 14.57
CA ILE A 538 -18.91 -9.94 14.61
C ILE A 538 -18.64 -11.11 15.55
N GLU A 539 -18.27 -12.27 14.99
CA GLU A 539 -17.89 -13.46 15.77
C GLU A 539 -16.37 -13.57 15.94
N ASN A 540 -15.59 -12.97 15.02
CA ASN A 540 -14.14 -13.09 14.97
C ASN A 540 -13.51 -11.91 14.18
N LEU A 541 -12.18 -11.88 14.08
CA LEU A 541 -11.45 -10.79 13.40
C LEU A 541 -11.68 -10.74 11.88
N TYR A 542 -11.97 -11.86 11.24
CA TYR A 542 -12.27 -11.89 9.81
C TYR A 542 -13.60 -11.19 9.54
N ASP A 543 -14.63 -11.48 10.34
CA ASP A 543 -15.92 -10.79 10.27
C ASP A 543 -15.72 -9.27 10.44
N MET A 544 -14.91 -8.87 11.41
CA MET A 544 -14.53 -7.46 11.62
C MET A 544 -13.85 -6.85 10.40
N THR A 545 -12.96 -7.59 9.75
CA THR A 545 -12.20 -7.13 8.58
C THR A 545 -13.12 -6.96 7.37
N PHE A 546 -13.98 -7.95 7.08
CA PHE A 546 -14.95 -7.86 5.99
C PHE A 546 -15.98 -6.75 6.23
N ALA A 547 -16.49 -6.64 7.47
CA ALA A 547 -17.40 -5.57 7.87
C ALA A 547 -16.76 -4.18 7.75
N LEU A 548 -15.44 -4.03 7.76
CA LEU A 548 -14.77 -2.76 7.47
C LEU A 548 -14.54 -2.55 5.97
N GLN A 549 -14.28 -3.62 5.21
CA GLN A 549 -14.05 -3.56 3.76
C GLN A 549 -15.29 -3.21 2.94
N ASP A 550 -16.49 -3.34 3.51
CA ASP A 550 -17.75 -2.93 2.88
C ASP A 550 -18.04 -1.44 3.05
N HIS A 551 -17.23 -0.73 3.83
CA HIS A 551 -17.42 0.68 4.15
C HIS A 551 -16.25 1.52 3.65
N LYS A 552 -16.50 2.83 3.53
CA LYS A 552 -15.51 3.80 3.08
C LYS A 552 -14.96 4.61 4.26
N PRO A 553 -13.70 5.07 4.21
CA PRO A 553 -13.24 6.12 5.10
C PRO A 553 -14.18 7.33 5.09
N GLY A 554 -14.41 7.94 6.26
CA GLY A 554 -15.37 9.02 6.47
C GLY A 554 -16.79 8.56 6.79
N GLU A 555 -17.12 7.29 6.55
CA GLU A 555 -18.43 6.74 6.86
C GLU A 555 -18.61 6.52 8.37
N THR A 556 -19.79 6.87 8.91
CA THR A 556 -20.10 6.66 10.32
C THR A 556 -20.96 5.43 10.52
N ILE A 557 -20.43 4.45 11.23
CA ILE A 557 -21.08 3.16 11.50
C ILE A 557 -21.44 3.01 12.99
N GLU A 558 -22.43 2.18 13.28
CA GLU A 558 -22.71 1.70 14.64
C GLU A 558 -21.78 0.52 14.98
N VAL A 559 -21.20 0.54 16.18
CA VAL A 559 -20.36 -0.52 16.74
C VAL A 559 -20.92 -0.89 18.11
N ALA A 560 -21.26 -2.16 18.31
CA ALA A 560 -21.68 -2.68 19.61
C ALA A 560 -20.51 -3.38 20.30
N VAL A 561 -20.25 -3.01 21.56
CA VAL A 561 -19.18 -3.58 22.39
C VAL A 561 -19.71 -4.10 23.72
N ILE A 562 -19.15 -5.21 24.21
CA ILE A 562 -19.37 -5.66 25.59
C ILE A 562 -18.29 -5.05 26.48
N ARG A 563 -18.69 -4.30 27.50
CA ARG A 563 -17.81 -3.68 28.50
C ARG A 563 -18.32 -3.99 29.90
N GLY A 564 -17.54 -4.72 30.69
CA GLY A 564 -17.93 -5.10 32.06
C GLY A 564 -19.17 -6.00 32.12
N GLY A 565 -19.47 -6.74 31.04
CA GLY A 565 -20.64 -7.61 30.93
C GLY A 565 -21.90 -6.97 30.33
N GLU A 566 -21.89 -5.66 30.07
CA GLU A 566 -23.01 -4.94 29.46
C GLU A 566 -22.71 -4.55 28.01
N GLU A 567 -23.73 -4.63 27.14
CA GLU A 567 -23.64 -4.16 25.75
C GLU A 567 -23.75 -2.62 25.68
N LYS A 568 -22.84 -2.01 24.91
CA LYS A 568 -22.82 -0.58 24.63
C LYS A 568 -22.75 -0.35 23.13
N LYS A 569 -23.70 0.43 22.61
CA LYS A 569 -23.72 0.87 21.21
C LYS A 569 -23.02 2.22 21.08
N LEU A 570 -22.03 2.28 20.21
CA LEU A 570 -21.18 3.43 19.97
C LEU A 570 -21.23 3.78 18.47
N ARG A 571 -20.99 5.03 18.12
CA ARG A 571 -20.92 5.47 16.72
C ARG A 571 -19.49 5.86 16.40
N ALA A 572 -18.91 5.19 15.42
CA ALA A 572 -17.53 5.43 15.00
C ALA A 572 -17.51 5.91 13.55
N THR A 573 -16.89 7.06 13.32
CA THR A 573 -16.59 7.56 11.97
C THR A 573 -15.29 6.91 11.51
N LEU A 574 -15.39 5.97 10.59
CA LEU A 574 -14.25 5.22 10.10
C LEU A 574 -13.23 6.16 9.45
N GLY A 575 -11.97 5.94 9.74
CA GLY A 575 -10.87 6.70 9.18
C GLY A 575 -10.25 6.00 7.98
N THR A 576 -9.19 6.58 7.47
CA THR A 576 -8.14 5.84 6.75
C THR A 576 -7.09 5.41 7.77
N ARG A 577 -6.41 4.26 7.55
CA ARG A 577 -5.22 3.92 8.35
C ARG A 577 -4.20 5.06 8.19
N GLY A 578 -3.94 5.80 9.26
CA GLY A 578 -3.06 6.99 9.24
C GLY A 578 -3.75 8.35 9.07
N GLY A 579 -5.10 8.41 9.04
CA GLY A 579 -5.86 9.66 9.02
C GLY A 579 -6.58 9.90 10.35
N GLY A 580 -6.10 10.87 11.13
CA GLY A 580 -6.90 11.48 12.21
C GLY A 580 -7.98 12.42 11.63
N PRO A 581 -9.01 12.83 12.41
CA PRO A 581 -10.14 13.59 11.88
C PRO A 581 -9.77 15.04 11.58
N ALA A 582 -10.44 15.60 10.58
CA ALA A 582 -10.27 16.97 10.12
C ALA A 582 -10.81 18.02 11.12
N SER A 583 -9.98 19.00 11.47
CA SER A 583 -10.40 20.38 11.76
C SER A 583 -9.27 21.39 11.48
N SER A 584 -9.61 22.48 10.79
CA SER A 584 -8.85 23.57 10.13
C SER A 584 -7.87 24.42 10.99
N PRO A 585 -7.24 25.49 10.45
CA PRO A 585 -6.14 25.54 9.47
C PRO A 585 -4.86 26.26 10.00
N ALA A 586 -3.75 26.17 9.23
CA ALA A 586 -2.43 26.83 9.34
C ALA A 586 -1.36 26.08 10.19
N ALA A 587 -0.09 25.87 9.79
CA ALA A 587 0.78 26.36 8.71
C ALA A 587 1.67 25.19 8.19
N PRO A 588 2.49 25.34 7.12
CA PRO A 588 2.87 24.23 6.23
C PRO A 588 3.83 23.20 6.85
N PRO A 589 3.71 21.90 6.50
CA PRO A 589 4.56 20.84 7.03
C PRO A 589 5.88 20.69 6.25
N GLY A 590 6.97 20.46 6.99
CA GLY A 590 8.23 19.99 6.43
C GLY A 590 8.09 18.59 5.82
N THR A 591 8.48 18.49 4.56
CA THR A 591 8.35 17.40 3.59
C THR A 591 8.82 16.00 4.07
N ALA A 592 7.91 15.03 4.10
CA ALA A 592 8.25 13.62 3.90
C ALA A 592 8.43 13.36 2.40
N THR A 593 9.50 12.67 1.99
CA THR A 593 9.77 12.38 0.58
C THR A 593 8.76 11.36 0.06
N LEU A 594 8.05 11.70 -1.03
CA LEU A 594 7.15 10.80 -1.75
C LEU A 594 7.91 9.56 -2.24
N HIS A 595 7.51 8.36 -1.83
CA HIS A 595 8.00 7.12 -2.42
C HIS A 595 7.20 6.81 -3.70
N ILE A 596 7.89 6.77 -4.84
CA ILE A 596 7.29 6.53 -6.17
C ILE A 596 7.47 5.05 -6.53
N ALA A 597 6.43 4.23 -6.32
CA ALA A 597 6.42 2.84 -6.76
C ALA A 597 6.08 2.70 -8.26
N ALA A 598 5.39 3.70 -8.83
CA ALA A 598 5.02 3.72 -10.24
C ALA A 598 6.25 3.62 -11.16
N GLY A 599 6.04 2.96 -12.30
CA GLY A 599 7.07 2.79 -13.31
C GLY A 599 8.23 1.87 -12.90
N LYS A 600 9.28 1.88 -13.71
CA LYS A 600 10.52 1.13 -13.49
C LYS A 600 11.73 2.07 -13.47
N PRO A 601 12.77 1.79 -12.67
CA PRO A 601 14.03 2.53 -12.77
C PRO A 601 14.56 2.55 -14.21
N PHE A 602 15.00 3.72 -14.66
CA PHE A 602 15.67 3.92 -15.94
C PHE A 602 17.16 4.13 -15.69
N GLU A 603 17.94 3.06 -15.79
CA GLU A 603 19.34 3.03 -15.35
C GLU A 603 20.34 3.54 -16.40
N LYS A 604 19.87 3.89 -17.61
CA LYS A 604 20.76 4.42 -18.65
C LYS A 604 21.16 5.86 -18.31
N THR A 605 22.45 6.09 -18.13
CA THR A 605 23.00 7.44 -17.95
C THR A 605 23.13 8.15 -19.30
N VAL A 606 22.70 9.41 -19.35
CA VAL A 606 22.89 10.31 -20.49
C VAL A 606 23.90 11.39 -20.10
N GLU A 607 24.93 11.60 -20.92
CA GLU A 607 26.01 12.53 -20.63
C GLU A 607 25.51 13.99 -20.68
N GLY A 608 25.82 14.77 -19.64
CA GLY A 608 25.45 16.19 -19.54
C GLY A 608 24.17 16.47 -18.76
N GLU A 609 23.32 15.47 -18.50
CA GLU A 609 22.07 15.63 -17.72
C GLU A 609 22.35 15.64 -16.21
N LYS A 610 22.82 16.77 -15.67
CA LYS A 610 23.24 16.87 -14.25
C LYS A 610 22.09 17.07 -13.25
N HIS A 611 20.93 17.51 -13.72
CA HIS A 611 19.79 17.88 -12.86
C HIS A 611 18.82 16.73 -12.59
N LEU A 612 18.96 15.59 -13.27
CA LEU A 612 18.04 14.47 -13.18
C LEU A 612 18.67 13.32 -12.40
N LYS A 613 18.07 12.93 -11.27
CA LYS A 613 18.47 11.76 -10.48
C LYS A 613 17.33 10.76 -10.33
N ASN A 614 17.69 9.50 -10.11
CA ASN A 614 16.76 8.41 -9.84
C ASN A 614 15.62 8.34 -10.88
N ILE A 615 15.98 8.49 -12.16
CA ILE A 615 15.01 8.53 -13.26
C ILE A 615 14.22 7.22 -13.28
N ARG A 616 12.89 7.34 -13.40
CA ARG A 616 11.97 6.22 -13.58
C ARG A 616 11.14 6.44 -14.84
N GLN A 617 10.95 5.39 -15.62
CA GLN A 617 9.98 5.37 -16.72
C GLN A 617 8.64 4.92 -16.18
N LEU A 618 7.62 5.76 -16.28
CA LEU A 618 6.28 5.56 -15.72
C LEU A 618 5.33 4.82 -16.67
N THR A 619 5.40 5.08 -17.98
CA THR A 619 4.55 4.41 -18.99
C THR A 619 5.38 3.57 -19.95
N PHE A 620 4.74 2.58 -20.58
CA PHE A 620 5.38 1.63 -21.48
C PHE A 620 4.52 1.37 -22.72
N GLY A 621 4.84 2.08 -23.79
CA GLY A 621 4.21 1.96 -25.11
C GLY A 621 3.12 2.99 -25.40
N GLY A 622 2.77 3.11 -26.69
CA GLY A 622 1.82 4.12 -27.17
C GLY A 622 2.43 5.52 -27.21
N GLU A 623 1.57 6.53 -27.29
CA GLU A 623 1.97 7.95 -27.19
C GLU A 623 1.41 8.55 -25.90
N ASN A 624 2.29 9.03 -25.03
CA ASN A 624 1.93 9.61 -23.73
C ASN A 624 2.53 11.01 -23.62
N ALA A 625 1.74 11.98 -23.19
CA ALA A 625 2.13 13.37 -23.11
C ALA A 625 1.45 14.08 -21.93
N GLU A 626 1.86 15.32 -21.66
CA GLU A 626 1.11 16.24 -20.81
C GLU A 626 0.76 15.69 -19.42
N ALA A 627 1.76 15.22 -18.68
CA ALA A 627 1.57 14.72 -17.33
C ALA A 627 1.66 15.85 -16.29
N TYR A 628 0.59 16.02 -15.50
CA TYR A 628 0.51 17.06 -14.49
C TYR A 628 0.19 16.53 -13.10
N PHE A 629 0.89 17.06 -12.10
CA PHE A 629 0.75 16.63 -10.71
C PHE A 629 -0.57 17.06 -10.07
N SER A 630 -1.11 16.19 -9.21
CA SER A 630 -2.09 16.57 -8.19
C SER A 630 -1.48 17.57 -7.20
N SER A 631 -2.33 18.31 -6.48
CA SER A 631 -1.92 19.30 -5.47
C SER A 631 -1.07 18.69 -4.35
N ASP A 632 -1.25 17.40 -4.04
CA ASP A 632 -0.44 16.67 -3.07
C ASP A 632 0.82 16.02 -3.66
N GLY A 633 1.02 16.15 -4.97
CA GLY A 633 2.17 15.64 -5.71
C GLY A 633 2.18 14.12 -5.92
N THR A 634 1.11 13.40 -5.57
CA THR A 634 1.15 11.93 -5.50
C THR A 634 0.43 11.21 -6.63
N ARG A 635 -0.25 11.95 -7.49
CA ARG A 635 -0.88 11.45 -8.72
C ARG A 635 -0.46 12.32 -9.91
N LEU A 636 -0.54 11.75 -11.10
CA LEU A 636 -0.40 12.45 -12.38
C LEU A 636 -1.69 12.26 -13.17
N ILE A 637 -2.23 13.33 -13.74
CA ILE A 637 -3.18 13.24 -14.86
C ILE A 637 -2.37 13.40 -16.15
N TYR A 638 -2.64 12.59 -17.16
CA TYR A 638 -1.89 12.62 -18.41
C TYR A 638 -2.70 12.14 -19.62
N GLN A 639 -2.30 12.64 -20.78
CA GLN A 639 -2.88 12.25 -22.07
C GLN A 639 -2.17 11.00 -22.59
N SER A 640 -2.93 10.03 -23.08
CA SER A 640 -2.39 8.82 -23.70
C SER A 640 -3.20 8.33 -24.90
N THR A 641 -2.50 7.95 -25.96
CA THR A 641 -2.98 7.08 -27.04
C THR A 641 -2.33 5.70 -26.87
N PRO A 642 -3.00 4.72 -26.23
CA PRO A 642 -2.50 3.35 -26.13
C PRO A 642 -2.29 2.72 -27.51
N ARG A 643 -1.42 1.70 -27.61
CA ARG A 643 -1.18 1.00 -28.88
C ARG A 643 -2.49 0.46 -29.47
N GLY A 644 -2.77 0.82 -30.71
CA GLY A 644 -3.97 0.41 -31.44
C GLY A 644 -5.23 1.21 -31.10
N ALA A 645 -5.15 2.20 -30.20
CA ALA A 645 -6.21 3.18 -30.02
C ALA A 645 -6.15 4.24 -31.14
N GLU A 646 -7.31 4.79 -31.50
CA GLU A 646 -7.41 5.80 -32.56
C GLU A 646 -7.24 7.24 -32.04
N CYS A 647 -7.55 7.47 -30.75
CA CYS A 647 -7.51 8.79 -30.12
C CYS A 647 -6.77 8.83 -28.79
N ASP A 648 -6.27 10.01 -28.49
CA ASP A 648 -5.84 10.42 -27.16
C ASP A 648 -7.01 10.43 -26.18
N GLN A 649 -6.75 9.94 -24.97
CA GLN A 649 -7.66 9.93 -23.82
C GLN A 649 -6.92 10.35 -22.55
N GLU A 650 -7.62 10.95 -21.58
CA GLU A 650 -7.05 11.29 -20.27
C GLU A 650 -7.04 10.10 -19.29
N TYR A 651 -5.93 9.97 -18.57
CA TYR A 651 -5.69 8.97 -17.54
C TYR A 651 -5.16 9.60 -16.26
N VAL A 652 -5.46 8.99 -15.12
CA VAL A 652 -4.82 9.30 -13.82
C VAL A 652 -3.95 8.12 -13.41
N LEU A 653 -2.67 8.41 -13.11
CA LEU A 653 -1.67 7.50 -12.57
C LEU A 653 -1.41 7.86 -11.09
N ASP A 654 -1.53 6.89 -10.19
CA ASP A 654 -1.09 7.03 -8.80
C ASP A 654 0.39 6.65 -8.66
N LEU A 655 1.22 7.59 -8.20
CA LEU A 655 2.67 7.41 -8.12
C LEU A 655 3.11 6.39 -7.05
N ARG A 656 2.27 6.11 -6.05
CA ARG A 656 2.59 5.23 -4.91
C ARG A 656 2.24 3.78 -5.19
N SER A 657 1.25 3.52 -6.02
CA SER A 657 0.78 2.18 -6.40
C SER A 657 1.19 1.77 -7.81
N GLY A 658 1.36 2.75 -8.71
CA GLY A 658 1.49 2.51 -10.14
C GLY A 658 0.16 2.18 -10.84
N GLU A 659 -0.98 2.31 -10.16
CA GLU A 659 -2.29 2.12 -10.77
C GLU A 659 -2.60 3.27 -11.73
N THR A 660 -3.05 2.92 -12.93
CA THR A 660 -3.49 3.86 -13.96
C THR A 660 -4.96 3.60 -14.28
N LYS A 661 -5.76 4.67 -14.40
CA LYS A 661 -7.17 4.59 -14.78
C LYS A 661 -7.52 5.65 -15.82
N ARG A 662 -8.31 5.29 -16.86
CA ARG A 662 -8.89 6.26 -17.79
C ARG A 662 -9.97 7.09 -17.06
N VAL A 663 -9.89 8.41 -17.18
CA VAL A 663 -10.82 9.35 -16.53
C VAL A 663 -11.67 10.14 -17.53
N SER A 664 -11.32 10.08 -18.81
CA SER A 664 -12.16 10.52 -19.92
C SER A 664 -13.17 9.45 -20.36
N SER A 665 -14.19 9.86 -21.11
CA SER A 665 -15.34 9.03 -21.49
C SER A 665 -15.01 7.90 -22.47
N GLY A 666 -13.84 7.92 -23.12
CA GLY A 666 -13.51 7.03 -24.23
C GLY A 666 -14.03 7.50 -25.59
N LYS A 667 -14.64 8.69 -25.67
CA LYS A 667 -15.26 9.26 -26.87
C LYS A 667 -14.53 10.52 -27.31
N GLY A 668 -14.47 10.73 -28.61
CA GLY A 668 -13.74 11.87 -29.18
C GLY A 668 -12.25 11.82 -28.84
N ARG A 669 -11.52 12.87 -29.20
CA ARG A 669 -10.13 13.06 -28.79
C ARG A 669 -10.08 13.96 -27.56
N THR A 670 -9.20 13.66 -26.61
CA THR A 670 -8.95 14.54 -25.46
C THR A 670 -7.57 15.16 -25.48
N THR A 671 -7.41 16.26 -24.74
CA THR A 671 -6.11 16.88 -24.47
C THR A 671 -6.10 17.71 -23.19
N CYS A 672 -4.89 18.00 -22.68
CA CYS A 672 -4.63 18.93 -21.59
C CYS A 672 -5.44 18.67 -20.31
N GLY A 673 -5.38 17.44 -19.78
CA GLY A 673 -6.00 17.10 -18.50
C GLY A 673 -5.31 17.79 -17.31
N TYR A 674 -6.05 18.29 -16.33
CA TYR A 674 -5.49 18.96 -15.14
C TYR A 674 -6.33 18.68 -13.89
N PHE A 675 -5.71 18.53 -12.71
CA PHE A 675 -6.46 18.46 -11.45
C PHE A 675 -6.97 19.84 -11.04
N VAL A 676 -8.15 19.91 -10.42
CA VAL A 676 -8.71 21.17 -9.91
C VAL A 676 -8.27 21.39 -8.45
N PRO A 677 -7.24 22.24 -8.20
CA PRO A 677 -6.72 22.50 -6.86
C PRO A 677 -7.72 23.33 -6.02
N PRO A 678 -7.57 23.34 -4.68
CA PRO A 678 -6.50 22.72 -3.89
C PRO A 678 -6.82 21.32 -3.36
N LYS A 679 -8.05 20.84 -3.58
CA LYS A 679 -8.52 19.56 -3.03
C LYS A 679 -8.46 18.40 -4.02
N ASP A 680 -8.29 18.70 -5.32
CA ASP A 680 -8.28 17.73 -6.41
C ASP A 680 -9.53 16.82 -6.40
N GLU A 681 -10.68 17.37 -6.01
CA GLU A 681 -11.99 16.69 -6.02
C GLU A 681 -12.54 16.56 -7.46
N HIS A 682 -12.02 17.38 -8.38
CA HIS A 682 -12.36 17.43 -9.79
C HIS A 682 -11.11 17.45 -10.67
N ILE A 683 -11.29 17.13 -11.94
CA ILE A 683 -10.33 17.28 -13.03
C ILE A 683 -11.00 18.07 -14.15
N ILE A 684 -10.21 18.78 -14.94
CA ILE A 684 -10.63 19.30 -16.23
C ILE A 684 -9.82 18.71 -17.36
N TYR A 685 -10.42 18.65 -18.54
CA TYR A 685 -9.74 18.26 -19.77
C TYR A 685 -10.53 18.77 -20.96
N SER A 686 -9.90 18.87 -22.12
CA SER A 686 -10.59 19.27 -23.36
C SER A 686 -10.98 18.03 -24.14
N SER A 687 -12.17 18.00 -24.75
CA SER A 687 -12.66 16.85 -25.51
C SER A 687 -13.48 17.25 -26.74
N THR A 688 -13.37 16.48 -27.82
CA THR A 688 -14.21 16.63 -29.02
C THR A 688 -15.52 15.85 -28.96
N GLU A 689 -15.83 15.20 -27.84
CA GLU A 689 -16.94 14.24 -27.72
C GLU A 689 -18.33 14.85 -27.99
N ALA A 690 -18.47 16.18 -27.84
CA ALA A 690 -19.71 16.88 -28.18
C ALA A 690 -20.06 16.81 -29.66
N ALA A 691 -19.06 16.74 -30.54
CA ALA A 691 -19.27 16.61 -31.99
C ALA A 691 -19.52 15.16 -32.42
N GLY A 692 -19.12 14.18 -31.61
CA GLY A 692 -19.34 12.77 -31.87
C GLY A 692 -18.33 11.87 -31.12
N PRO A 693 -18.60 10.55 -31.08
CA PRO A 693 -17.72 9.60 -30.40
C PRO A 693 -16.43 9.30 -31.16
N GLU A 694 -16.38 9.62 -32.45
CA GLU A 694 -15.28 9.26 -33.36
C GLU A 694 -14.07 10.17 -33.21
N CYS A 695 -12.90 9.66 -33.59
CA CYS A 695 -11.71 10.50 -33.69
C CYS A 695 -11.82 11.53 -34.80
N PRO A 696 -11.53 12.81 -34.53
CA PRO A 696 -11.41 13.78 -35.61
C PRO A 696 -10.23 13.38 -36.52
N PRO A 697 -10.35 13.60 -37.84
CA PRO A 697 -9.33 13.19 -38.80
C PRO A 697 -8.00 13.90 -38.53
N PRO A 698 -6.85 13.24 -38.76
CA PRO A 698 -5.55 13.86 -38.60
C PRO A 698 -5.38 15.04 -39.58
N ALA A 699 -4.47 15.96 -39.26
CA ALA A 699 -4.19 17.11 -40.12
C ALA A 699 -3.70 16.69 -41.51
N ASP A 700 -4.12 17.44 -42.54
CA ASP A 700 -3.67 17.21 -43.91
C ASP A 700 -2.18 17.53 -44.05
N ARG A 701 -1.38 16.47 -44.24
CA ARG A 701 0.08 16.55 -44.40
C ARG A 701 0.51 17.26 -45.69
N SER A 702 -0.41 17.54 -46.63
CA SER A 702 -0.11 18.34 -47.83
C SER A 702 0.31 19.78 -47.49
N HIS A 703 -0.07 20.27 -46.31
CA HIS A 703 0.29 21.59 -45.79
C HIS A 703 1.61 21.63 -44.99
N GLY A 704 2.38 20.53 -45.00
CA GLY A 704 3.64 20.40 -44.26
C GLY A 704 3.42 19.95 -42.81
N TYR A 705 4.32 20.35 -41.91
CA TYR A 705 4.17 20.09 -40.47
C TYR A 705 3.21 21.11 -39.85
N VAL A 706 1.94 20.72 -39.71
CA VAL A 706 0.86 21.53 -39.15
C VAL A 706 0.14 20.76 -38.04
N TRP A 707 -0.44 21.47 -37.08
CA TRP A 707 -1.30 20.91 -36.05
C TRP A 707 -2.77 21.25 -36.34
N PRO A 708 -3.70 20.31 -36.09
CA PRO A 708 -5.12 20.58 -36.22
C PRO A 708 -5.64 21.38 -35.02
N VAL A 709 -6.46 22.38 -35.31
CA VAL A 709 -7.27 23.15 -34.37
C VAL A 709 -8.71 22.71 -34.58
N TYR A 710 -9.13 21.68 -33.84
CA TYR A 710 -10.47 21.12 -34.00
C TYR A 710 -11.49 22.06 -33.36
N ALA A 711 -12.34 22.67 -34.17
CA ALA A 711 -13.45 23.53 -33.73
C ALA A 711 -14.56 22.78 -32.94
N SER A 712 -14.31 21.53 -32.56
CA SER A 712 -15.18 20.69 -31.74
C SER A 712 -14.65 20.50 -30.33
N TYR A 713 -13.48 21.05 -29.99
CA TYR A 713 -12.95 20.96 -28.63
C TYR A 713 -13.74 21.87 -27.69
N ASP A 714 -14.20 21.26 -26.60
CA ASP A 714 -14.74 21.95 -25.45
C ASP A 714 -14.06 21.46 -24.18
N ILE A 715 -14.10 22.29 -23.14
CA ILE A 715 -13.57 21.95 -21.81
C ILE A 715 -14.65 21.21 -21.02
N TYR A 716 -14.26 20.11 -20.41
CA TYR A 716 -15.07 19.28 -19.53
C TYR A 716 -14.51 19.29 -18.12
N GLU A 717 -15.39 19.16 -17.14
CA GLU A 717 -15.05 18.87 -15.76
C GLU A 717 -15.62 17.50 -15.39
N ALA A 718 -14.84 16.70 -14.65
CA ALA A 718 -15.26 15.40 -14.12
C ALA A 718 -14.63 15.18 -12.74
N LYS A 719 -15.05 14.13 -12.03
CA LYS A 719 -14.32 13.65 -10.86
C LYS A 719 -13.05 12.91 -11.30
N PRO A 720 -12.00 12.82 -10.45
CA PRO A 720 -10.77 12.09 -10.75
C PRO A 720 -10.95 10.59 -11.05
N ASP A 721 -12.14 10.02 -10.81
CA ASP A 721 -12.48 8.65 -11.17
C ASP A 721 -13.20 8.53 -12.53
N GLY A 722 -13.39 9.66 -13.22
CA GLY A 722 -14.10 9.81 -14.49
C GLY A 722 -15.62 9.91 -14.38
N SER A 723 -16.19 9.88 -13.17
CA SER A 723 -17.63 10.07 -12.98
C SER A 723 -18.01 11.56 -13.01
N ASP A 724 -19.31 11.84 -13.16
CA ASP A 724 -19.86 13.21 -13.07
C ASP A 724 -19.32 14.19 -14.15
N ALA A 725 -18.91 13.63 -15.30
CA ALA A 725 -18.39 14.41 -16.41
C ALA A 725 -19.46 15.32 -17.03
N HIS A 726 -19.15 16.61 -17.18
CA HIS A 726 -20.03 17.59 -17.81
C HIS A 726 -19.23 18.68 -18.51
N ARG A 727 -19.84 19.29 -19.53
CA ARG A 727 -19.22 20.30 -20.40
C ARG A 727 -19.26 21.68 -19.73
N LEU A 728 -18.11 22.36 -19.65
CA LEU A 728 -17.95 23.71 -19.09
C LEU A 728 -18.07 24.81 -20.16
N THR A 729 -17.47 24.63 -21.34
CA THR A 729 -17.55 25.61 -22.43
C THR A 729 -18.55 25.16 -23.47
N THR A 730 -19.32 26.08 -24.05
CA THR A 730 -20.22 25.78 -25.17
C THR A 730 -20.04 26.73 -26.35
N THR A 731 -18.93 27.47 -26.37
CA THR A 731 -18.67 28.47 -27.40
C THR A 731 -18.35 27.76 -28.71
N PRO A 732 -18.92 28.16 -29.85
CA PRO A 732 -18.51 27.62 -31.14
C PRO A 732 -17.02 27.91 -31.39
N GLY A 733 -16.26 26.88 -31.76
CA GLY A 733 -14.84 27.02 -32.04
C GLY A 733 -13.99 26.06 -31.22
N TYR A 734 -12.74 26.44 -31.01
CA TYR A 734 -11.75 25.70 -30.24
C TYR A 734 -11.70 26.27 -28.83
N ASP A 735 -11.98 25.46 -27.81
CA ASP A 735 -11.71 25.77 -26.40
C ASP A 735 -10.88 24.62 -25.82
N ALA A 736 -9.57 24.82 -25.63
CA ALA A 736 -8.68 23.79 -25.07
C ALA A 736 -7.43 24.35 -24.37
N GLU A 737 -6.44 23.50 -24.08
CA GLU A 737 -5.16 23.88 -23.46
C GLU A 737 -5.32 24.51 -22.07
N SER A 738 -6.29 24.00 -21.32
CA SER A 738 -6.68 24.55 -20.03
C SER A 738 -5.76 24.15 -18.88
N THR A 739 -5.37 25.10 -18.04
CA THR A 739 -4.63 24.86 -16.79
C THR A 739 -5.18 25.70 -15.64
N TRP A 740 -5.13 25.18 -14.42
CA TRP A 740 -5.76 25.81 -13.26
C TRP A 740 -4.77 26.63 -12.43
N CYS A 741 -5.24 27.72 -11.82
CA CYS A 741 -4.48 28.42 -10.78
C CYS A 741 -4.27 27.50 -9.56
N ALA A 742 -3.04 27.34 -9.07
CA ALA A 742 -2.72 26.49 -7.91
C ALA A 742 -3.49 26.86 -6.61
N LYS A 743 -4.01 28.09 -6.50
CA LYS A 743 -4.85 28.57 -5.38
C LYS A 743 -6.35 28.30 -5.56
N GLY A 744 -6.76 27.70 -6.68
CA GLY A 744 -8.15 27.48 -7.06
C GLY A 744 -8.83 28.74 -7.62
N GLY A 745 -10.12 28.63 -7.98
CA GLY A 745 -10.97 29.79 -8.29
C GLY A 745 -11.08 30.19 -9.76
N LYS A 746 -10.09 29.82 -10.58
CA LYS A 746 -10.01 30.18 -12.01
C LYS A 746 -9.00 29.34 -12.78
N PHE A 747 -9.23 29.19 -14.07
CA PHE A 747 -8.32 28.54 -15.01
C PHE A 747 -8.10 29.39 -16.26
N VAL A 748 -6.95 29.20 -16.90
CA VAL A 748 -6.58 29.83 -18.17
C VAL A 748 -6.67 28.79 -19.28
N PHE A 749 -7.06 29.19 -20.48
CA PHE A 749 -7.21 28.31 -21.62
C PHE A 749 -7.10 29.08 -22.94
N THR A 750 -6.86 28.35 -24.02
CA THR A 750 -6.77 28.88 -25.38
C THR A 750 -8.13 28.82 -26.04
N SER A 751 -8.53 29.89 -26.71
CA SER A 751 -9.78 29.92 -27.49
C SER A 751 -9.66 30.69 -28.79
N ASP A 752 -10.34 30.23 -29.84
CA ASP A 752 -10.47 30.93 -31.12
C ASP A 752 -11.75 31.78 -31.25
N ARG A 753 -12.51 31.95 -30.16
CA ARG A 753 -13.86 32.55 -30.17
C ARG A 753 -13.97 33.95 -30.77
N ASP A 754 -12.87 34.71 -30.77
CA ASP A 754 -12.79 36.05 -31.34
C ASP A 754 -12.08 36.07 -32.70
N GLY A 755 -11.92 34.92 -33.34
CA GLY A 755 -11.34 34.73 -34.67
C GLY A 755 -9.82 34.61 -34.70
N ASP A 756 -9.18 34.54 -33.54
CA ASP A 756 -7.74 34.29 -33.38
C ASP A 756 -7.49 33.43 -32.13
N LEU A 757 -6.38 32.70 -32.07
CA LEU A 757 -6.06 31.85 -30.92
C LEU A 757 -5.44 32.69 -29.79
N ASP A 758 -6.28 33.11 -28.85
CA ASP A 758 -5.89 33.92 -27.71
C ASP A 758 -6.07 33.18 -26.38
N LEU A 759 -5.47 33.72 -25.31
CA LEU A 759 -5.67 33.25 -23.95
C LEU A 759 -6.88 33.91 -23.29
N TYR A 760 -7.65 33.10 -22.58
CA TYR A 760 -8.80 33.51 -21.79
C TYR A 760 -8.72 32.92 -20.39
N GLU A 761 -9.29 33.63 -19.43
CA GLU A 761 -9.50 33.17 -18.05
C GLU A 761 -10.98 32.92 -17.82
N MET A 762 -11.32 31.79 -17.21
CA MET A 762 -12.67 31.51 -16.70
C MET A 762 -12.60 31.32 -15.19
N ASN A 763 -13.52 31.95 -14.44
CA ASN A 763 -13.65 31.73 -13.00
C ASN A 763 -14.67 30.61 -12.68
N ASP A 764 -14.76 30.20 -11.41
CA ASP A 764 -15.70 29.16 -10.94
C ASP A 764 -17.19 29.46 -11.21
N LYS A 765 -17.55 30.70 -11.56
CA LYS A 765 -18.93 31.09 -11.90
C LYS A 765 -19.22 30.98 -13.40
N GLY A 766 -18.21 30.64 -14.20
CA GLY A 766 -18.27 30.64 -15.65
C GLY A 766 -18.08 32.01 -16.30
N ASP A 767 -17.65 33.04 -15.55
CA ASP A 767 -17.35 34.34 -16.16
C ASP A 767 -16.04 34.25 -16.94
N VAL A 768 -16.05 34.67 -18.20
CA VAL A 768 -14.91 34.57 -19.11
C VAL A 768 -14.33 35.94 -19.43
N ARG A 769 -13.00 36.07 -19.38
CA ARG A 769 -12.26 37.28 -19.77
C ARG A 769 -11.10 36.95 -20.70
N ARG A 770 -10.97 37.70 -21.80
CA ARG A 770 -9.81 37.65 -22.70
C ARG A 770 -8.57 38.27 -22.06
N LEU A 771 -7.42 37.62 -22.18
CA LEU A 771 -6.14 38.06 -21.62
C LEU A 771 -5.18 38.60 -22.69
N THR A 772 -5.15 37.97 -23.87
CA THR A 772 -4.29 38.38 -24.99
C THR A 772 -5.14 38.75 -26.21
N ASN A 773 -4.59 39.60 -27.07
CA ASN A 773 -5.27 40.07 -28.29
C ASN A 773 -4.30 40.43 -29.43
N MET A 774 -3.06 39.98 -29.34
CA MET A 774 -2.04 40.28 -30.33
C MET A 774 -2.17 39.27 -31.47
N PRO A 775 -2.28 39.71 -32.74
CA PRO A 775 -2.50 38.79 -33.85
C PRO A 775 -1.48 37.65 -33.89
N GLY A 776 -1.97 36.41 -33.96
CA GLY A 776 -1.13 35.23 -33.86
C GLY A 776 -1.66 34.18 -32.90
N TYR A 777 -0.84 33.16 -32.62
CA TYR A 777 -1.22 32.05 -31.76
C TYR A 777 -0.60 32.20 -30.37
N ASP A 778 -1.44 32.44 -29.38
CA ASP A 778 -1.11 32.28 -27.96
C ASP A 778 -1.74 31.00 -27.40
N GLY A 779 -0.95 30.19 -26.69
CA GLY A 779 -1.47 28.97 -26.09
C GLY A 779 -0.57 28.32 -25.05
N GLY A 780 -1.03 27.19 -24.51
CA GLY A 780 -0.32 26.36 -23.54
C GLY A 780 0.11 27.15 -22.31
N ALA A 781 -0.80 27.94 -21.75
CA ALA A 781 -0.52 28.87 -20.67
C ALA A 781 -0.54 28.20 -19.28
N TYR A 782 0.31 28.66 -18.36
CA TYR A 782 0.38 28.20 -16.97
C TYR A 782 0.52 29.37 -16.00
N TYR A 783 -0.18 29.30 -14.88
CA TYR A 783 0.06 30.18 -13.74
C TYR A 783 1.36 29.82 -13.01
N ASN A 784 2.01 30.82 -12.42
CA ASN A 784 3.00 30.56 -11.36
C ASN A 784 2.28 30.07 -10.07
N ALA A 785 3.02 29.53 -9.11
CA ALA A 785 2.46 28.94 -7.88
C ALA A 785 1.57 29.91 -7.08
N ASP A 786 1.87 31.21 -7.15
CA ASP A 786 1.10 32.24 -6.47
C ASP A 786 -0.07 32.81 -7.28
N CYS A 787 -0.26 32.36 -8.52
CA CYS A 787 -1.25 32.83 -9.49
C CYS A 787 -1.21 34.34 -9.80
N THR A 788 -0.01 34.93 -9.75
CA THR A 788 0.22 36.35 -10.04
C THR A 788 0.76 36.60 -11.44
N GLU A 789 1.38 35.59 -12.06
CA GLU A 789 1.95 35.66 -13.41
C GLU A 789 1.50 34.44 -14.23
N ILE A 790 1.45 34.61 -15.54
CA ILE A 790 1.19 33.55 -16.51
C ILE A 790 2.37 33.45 -17.47
N VAL A 791 2.82 32.23 -17.77
CA VAL A 791 3.77 31.92 -18.85
C VAL A 791 3.04 31.19 -19.96
N PHE A 792 3.36 31.51 -21.21
CA PHE A 792 2.71 30.90 -22.38
C PHE A 792 3.64 30.86 -23.58
N ARG A 793 3.28 30.07 -24.59
CA ARG A 793 3.92 30.09 -25.91
C ARG A 793 3.13 31.01 -26.85
N GLY A 794 3.83 31.78 -27.67
CA GLY A 794 3.25 32.76 -28.57
C GLY A 794 3.95 32.76 -29.94
N PHE A 795 3.18 32.96 -31.00
CA PHE A 795 3.70 33.23 -32.35
C PHE A 795 2.96 34.40 -32.96
N HIS A 796 3.63 35.56 -33.06
CA HIS A 796 3.08 36.80 -33.58
C HIS A 796 3.78 37.21 -34.88
N PRO A 797 3.50 36.52 -36.00
CA PRO A 797 4.07 36.89 -37.29
C PRO A 797 3.51 38.23 -37.79
N THR A 798 4.22 38.85 -38.72
CA THR A 798 3.77 40.06 -39.42
C THR A 798 3.88 39.87 -40.93
N GLY A 799 3.19 40.71 -41.70
CA GLY A 799 3.19 40.66 -43.17
C GLY A 799 2.75 39.30 -43.71
N ALA A 800 3.49 38.76 -44.69
CA ALA A 800 3.15 37.49 -45.34
C ALA A 800 3.06 36.29 -44.38
N GLY A 801 3.78 36.32 -43.25
CA GLY A 801 3.66 35.28 -42.23
C GLY A 801 2.32 35.31 -41.50
N LEU A 802 1.77 36.51 -41.27
CA LEU A 802 0.45 36.68 -40.65
C LEU A 802 -0.67 36.25 -41.60
N ASP A 803 -0.51 36.54 -42.90
CA ASP A 803 -1.46 36.10 -43.92
C ASP A 803 -1.49 34.57 -44.04
N ASP A 804 -0.32 33.91 -44.02
CA ASP A 804 -0.23 32.45 -44.04
C ASP A 804 -0.82 31.83 -42.76
N TYR A 805 -0.52 32.40 -41.58
CA TYR A 805 -1.11 31.98 -40.32
C TYR A 805 -2.65 32.04 -40.35
N ARG A 806 -3.23 33.17 -40.77
CA ARG A 806 -4.69 33.32 -40.89
C ARG A 806 -5.30 32.36 -41.91
N ALA A 807 -4.61 32.13 -43.03
CA ALA A 807 -5.06 31.20 -44.06
C ALA A 807 -5.06 29.74 -43.58
N LEU A 808 -4.13 29.36 -42.69
CA LEU A 808 -4.13 28.06 -42.04
C LEU A 808 -5.21 27.98 -40.96
N LEU A 809 -5.34 29.00 -40.11
CA LEU A 809 -6.33 29.00 -39.02
C LEU A 809 -7.77 28.90 -39.56
N ALA A 810 -8.06 29.58 -40.68
CA ALA A 810 -9.35 29.45 -41.38
C ALA A 810 -9.67 28.02 -41.87
N LYS A 811 -8.68 27.12 -41.90
CA LYS A 811 -8.81 25.70 -42.23
C LYS A 811 -8.73 24.80 -40.98
N GLY A 812 -8.71 25.38 -39.78
CA GLY A 812 -8.47 24.67 -38.53
C GLY A 812 -7.06 24.11 -38.43
N LEU A 813 -6.05 24.84 -38.90
CA LEU A 813 -4.65 24.42 -38.89
C LEU A 813 -3.74 25.53 -38.34
N VAL A 814 -2.66 25.14 -37.66
CA VAL A 814 -1.57 26.05 -37.28
C VAL A 814 -0.22 25.44 -37.59
N ARG A 815 0.81 26.28 -37.78
CA ARG A 815 2.19 25.83 -37.99
C ARG A 815 3.05 26.17 -36.77
N PRO A 816 3.36 25.19 -35.91
CA PRO A 816 4.04 25.42 -34.63
C PRO A 816 5.57 25.35 -34.76
N THR A 817 6.13 25.77 -35.89
CA THR A 817 7.59 25.65 -36.14
C THR A 817 8.40 26.74 -35.47
N VAL A 818 7.75 27.86 -35.12
CA VAL A 818 8.34 28.97 -34.37
C VAL A 818 7.33 29.37 -33.30
N MET A 819 7.67 29.15 -32.04
CA MET A 819 6.84 29.54 -30.89
C MET A 819 7.80 30.09 -29.83
N GLU A 820 7.68 31.36 -29.50
CA GLU A 820 8.50 32.00 -28.47
C GLU A 820 7.76 31.97 -27.12
N LEU A 821 8.48 32.06 -26.01
CA LEU A 821 7.88 32.10 -24.69
C LEU A 821 7.62 33.54 -24.26
N PHE A 822 6.48 33.74 -23.60
CA PHE A 822 6.06 35.02 -23.05
C PHE A 822 5.68 34.86 -21.58
N VAL A 823 5.85 35.93 -20.81
CA VAL A 823 5.30 36.05 -19.45
C VAL A 823 4.43 37.30 -19.40
N MET A 824 3.34 37.24 -18.64
CA MET A 824 2.49 38.38 -18.34
C MET A 824 2.02 38.33 -16.89
N ASP A 825 1.49 39.44 -16.38
CA ASP A 825 0.75 39.43 -15.12
C ASP A 825 -0.56 38.65 -15.30
N ALA A 826 -1.05 38.04 -14.23
CA ALA A 826 -2.28 37.23 -14.27
C ALA A 826 -3.53 38.02 -14.68
N ASP A 827 -3.45 39.35 -14.71
CA ASP A 827 -4.52 40.21 -15.22
C ASP A 827 -4.49 40.46 -16.74
N GLY A 828 -3.48 39.92 -17.45
CA GLY A 828 -3.23 40.11 -18.87
C GLY A 828 -2.31 41.29 -19.20
N SER A 829 -1.87 42.07 -18.21
CA SER A 829 -0.97 43.21 -18.42
C SER A 829 0.51 42.79 -18.43
N ASN A 830 1.39 43.73 -18.81
CA ASN A 830 2.85 43.57 -18.75
C ASN A 830 3.40 42.36 -19.54
N VAL A 831 2.78 42.03 -20.67
CA VAL A 831 3.23 40.98 -21.59
C VAL A 831 4.66 41.24 -22.06
N ARG A 832 5.52 40.24 -21.93
CA ARG A 832 6.93 40.31 -22.32
C ARG A 832 7.44 39.00 -22.90
N GLN A 833 8.12 39.10 -24.03
CA GLN A 833 8.79 37.97 -24.66
C GLN A 833 10.07 37.59 -23.91
N ILE A 834 10.35 36.30 -23.77
CA ILE A 834 11.44 35.72 -22.99
C ILE A 834 12.50 35.12 -23.91
N THR A 835 12.08 34.32 -24.88
CA THR A 835 12.97 33.66 -25.84
C THR A 835 12.97 34.39 -27.18
N HIS A 836 14.08 34.34 -27.90
CA HIS A 836 14.29 35.01 -29.19
C HIS A 836 15.13 34.14 -30.11
N ASN A 837 14.86 32.84 -30.14
CA ASN A 837 15.72 31.85 -30.79
C ASN A 837 15.17 31.37 -32.15
N GLY A 838 13.95 31.77 -32.53
CA GLY A 838 13.31 31.35 -33.78
C GLY A 838 13.02 29.85 -33.83
N ALA A 839 13.03 29.19 -32.66
CA ALA A 839 12.79 27.77 -32.52
C ALA A 839 11.33 27.50 -32.12
N ALA A 840 10.94 26.22 -32.10
CA ALA A 840 9.72 25.79 -31.47
C ALA A 840 9.98 25.63 -29.96
N ASN A 841 9.42 26.51 -29.12
CA ASN A 841 9.48 26.41 -27.67
C ASN A 841 8.09 26.07 -27.12
N PHE A 842 7.96 24.92 -26.47
CA PHE A 842 6.68 24.36 -26.03
C PHE A 842 6.62 24.11 -24.52
N CYS A 843 5.38 24.05 -24.03
CA CYS A 843 5.00 23.62 -22.68
C CYS A 843 5.82 24.29 -21.58
N PRO A 844 5.80 25.63 -21.51
CA PRO A 844 6.54 26.35 -20.50
C PRO A 844 5.91 26.12 -19.12
N PHE A 845 6.73 25.88 -18.11
CA PHE A 845 6.29 25.74 -16.73
C PHE A 845 7.21 26.53 -15.80
N PHE A 846 6.66 27.19 -14.78
CA PHE A 846 7.49 27.91 -13.82
C PHE A 846 8.27 26.94 -12.93
N PHE A 847 9.52 27.29 -12.63
CA PHE A 847 10.21 26.66 -11.51
C PHE A 847 9.48 26.97 -10.20
N PRO A 848 9.62 26.14 -9.15
CA PRO A 848 9.01 26.36 -7.84
C PRO A 848 9.33 27.73 -7.22
N ASP A 849 10.51 28.29 -7.54
CA ASP A 849 10.93 29.61 -7.08
C ASP A 849 10.35 30.79 -7.89
N SER A 850 9.62 30.49 -8.98
CA SER A 850 9.08 31.44 -9.95
C SER A 850 10.11 32.39 -10.57
N LYS A 851 11.41 32.07 -10.52
CA LYS A 851 12.49 32.90 -11.11
C LYS A 851 12.95 32.39 -12.47
N ARG A 852 12.70 31.11 -12.75
CA ARG A 852 13.03 30.45 -14.01
C ARG A 852 11.79 29.78 -14.60
N ILE A 853 11.90 29.44 -15.87
CA ILE A 853 10.90 28.70 -16.65
C ILE A 853 11.61 27.49 -17.24
N ILE A 854 11.02 26.31 -17.09
CA ILE A 854 11.43 25.10 -17.82
C ILE A 854 10.51 24.92 -19.03
N TYR A 855 11.06 24.47 -20.17
CA TYR A 855 10.31 24.33 -21.41
C TYR A 855 10.99 23.32 -22.33
N SER A 856 10.29 22.85 -23.36
CA SER A 856 10.85 21.99 -24.41
C SER A 856 11.23 22.82 -25.62
N SER A 857 12.38 22.55 -26.26
CA SER A 857 12.83 23.30 -27.43
C SER A 857 13.65 22.46 -28.41
N ASN A 858 13.50 22.75 -29.70
CA ASN A 858 14.36 22.21 -30.75
C ASN A 858 15.53 23.13 -31.14
N ALA A 859 15.81 24.18 -30.36
CA ALA A 859 16.89 25.13 -30.63
C ALA A 859 18.29 24.47 -30.71
N GLY A 860 18.46 23.30 -30.11
CA GLY A 860 19.71 22.52 -30.13
C GLY A 860 19.93 21.68 -31.39
N ASP A 861 18.91 21.51 -32.25
CA ASP A 861 18.97 20.66 -33.43
C ASP A 861 18.83 21.48 -34.73
N PRO A 862 19.88 21.56 -35.56
CA PRO A 862 19.83 22.22 -36.87
C PRO A 862 18.76 21.66 -37.82
N LYS A 863 18.28 20.43 -37.61
CA LYS A 863 17.21 19.82 -38.40
C LYS A 863 15.81 20.07 -37.82
N GLY A 864 15.73 20.64 -36.60
CA GLY A 864 14.50 21.00 -35.90
C GLY A 864 13.60 19.83 -35.50
N ARG A 865 14.14 18.60 -35.43
CA ARG A 865 13.39 17.38 -35.13
C ARG A 865 13.62 16.87 -33.71
N GLU A 866 14.80 17.11 -33.15
CA GLU A 866 15.12 16.75 -31.77
C GLU A 866 14.68 17.88 -30.83
N PHE A 867 14.05 17.49 -29.71
CA PHE A 867 13.59 18.41 -28.66
C PHE A 867 14.21 18.01 -27.33
N ASP A 868 14.70 19.01 -26.60
CA ASP A 868 15.22 18.85 -25.25
C ASP A 868 14.51 19.78 -24.27
N LEU A 869 14.67 19.50 -22.98
CA LEU A 869 14.29 20.42 -21.93
C LEU A 869 15.35 21.52 -21.80
N TYR A 870 14.88 22.76 -21.67
CA TYR A 870 15.67 23.95 -21.41
C TYR A 870 15.12 24.69 -20.20
N ALA A 871 16.00 25.36 -19.46
CA ALA A 871 15.64 26.29 -18.41
C ALA A 871 16.07 27.71 -18.82
N VAL A 872 15.20 28.70 -18.63
CA VAL A 872 15.49 30.10 -18.89
C VAL A 872 15.12 30.98 -17.69
N SER A 873 15.95 31.96 -17.36
CA SER A 873 15.60 32.97 -16.37
C SER A 873 14.39 33.78 -16.86
N LYS A 874 13.53 34.26 -15.95
CA LYS A 874 12.37 35.08 -16.35
C LYS A 874 12.78 36.24 -17.26
N ASN A 875 13.90 36.92 -17.01
CA ASN A 875 14.34 38.02 -17.87
C ASN A 875 14.97 37.61 -19.22
N GLY A 876 15.02 36.31 -19.57
CA GLY A 876 15.59 35.80 -20.82
C GLY A 876 17.12 35.80 -20.88
N ALA A 877 17.82 36.23 -19.83
CA ALA A 877 19.26 36.48 -19.85
C ALA A 877 20.14 35.22 -19.68
N SER A 878 19.61 34.15 -19.10
CA SER A 878 20.34 32.92 -18.82
C SER A 878 19.53 31.72 -19.31
N ILE A 879 20.09 30.97 -20.26
CA ILE A 879 19.50 29.77 -20.85
C ILE A 879 20.44 28.59 -20.59
N GLU A 880 19.86 27.47 -20.18
CA GLU A 880 20.54 26.21 -19.94
C GLU A 880 19.80 25.06 -20.64
N ARG A 881 20.52 24.19 -21.33
CA ARG A 881 19.99 22.91 -21.84
C ARG A 881 20.05 21.89 -20.70
N VAL A 882 18.90 21.35 -20.32
CA VAL A 882 18.71 20.46 -19.16
C VAL A 882 18.83 18.99 -19.56
N THR A 883 18.28 18.61 -20.71
CA THR A 883 18.38 17.25 -21.27
C THR A 883 19.17 17.21 -22.57
N THR A 884 19.75 16.06 -22.87
CA THR A 884 20.60 15.81 -24.05
C THR A 884 20.33 14.44 -24.69
N ALA A 885 19.30 13.74 -24.23
CA ALA A 885 18.90 12.46 -24.78
C ALA A 885 18.40 12.63 -26.24
N ALA A 886 18.89 11.78 -27.15
CA ALA A 886 18.46 11.83 -28.54
C ALA A 886 16.96 11.57 -28.67
N GLY A 887 16.28 12.34 -29.51
CA GLY A 887 14.87 12.18 -29.82
C GLY A 887 14.02 13.34 -29.29
N PHE A 888 13.07 13.05 -28.42
CA PHE A 888 12.11 14.03 -27.92
C PHE A 888 12.07 13.98 -26.40
N ASP A 889 12.25 15.14 -25.78
CA ASP A 889 11.90 15.42 -24.39
C ASP A 889 10.95 16.63 -24.35
N GLY A 890 9.75 16.44 -23.79
CA GLY A 890 8.71 17.46 -23.78
C GLY A 890 7.83 17.43 -22.54
N PHE A 891 6.96 18.44 -22.43
CA PHE A 891 5.95 18.54 -21.37
C PHE A 891 6.49 18.48 -19.93
N PRO A 892 7.51 19.29 -19.56
CA PRO A 892 8.08 19.26 -18.22
C PRO A 892 7.12 19.91 -17.20
N MET A 893 6.97 19.31 -16.03
CA MET A 893 6.31 19.92 -14.87
C MET A 893 7.02 19.54 -13.57
N PHE A 894 7.15 20.49 -12.64
CA PHE A 894 7.61 20.22 -11.29
C PHE A 894 6.48 19.75 -10.37
N SER A 895 6.80 18.87 -9.41
CA SER A 895 5.90 18.57 -8.30
C SER A 895 5.61 19.82 -7.46
N PRO A 896 4.49 19.86 -6.71
CA PRO A 896 4.14 21.00 -5.86
C PRO A 896 5.21 21.39 -4.84
N ASP A 897 6.01 20.42 -4.38
CA ASP A 897 7.14 20.66 -3.46
C ASP A 897 8.46 20.99 -4.17
N GLY A 898 8.47 20.96 -5.50
CA GLY A 898 9.62 21.29 -6.35
C GLY A 898 10.72 20.24 -6.42
N LYS A 899 10.54 19.08 -5.79
CA LYS A 899 11.59 18.06 -5.67
C LYS A 899 11.63 17.07 -6.82
N LEU A 900 10.53 16.94 -7.56
CA LEU A 900 10.40 16.01 -8.68
C LEU A 900 10.11 16.79 -9.95
N ILE A 901 10.56 16.24 -11.06
CA ILE A 901 10.17 16.67 -12.40
C ILE A 901 9.59 15.48 -13.15
N VAL A 902 8.43 15.68 -13.78
CA VAL A 902 7.86 14.74 -14.77
C VAL A 902 8.02 15.33 -16.16
N TRP A 903 8.29 14.49 -17.16
CA TRP A 903 8.32 14.88 -18.57
C TRP A 903 8.02 13.67 -19.46
N ALA A 904 7.64 13.91 -20.72
CA ALA A 904 7.45 12.88 -21.72
C ALA A 904 8.71 12.74 -22.58
N SER A 905 9.10 11.51 -22.90
CA SER A 905 10.32 11.21 -23.64
C SER A 905 10.29 9.90 -24.41
N ASN A 906 11.05 9.83 -25.50
CA ASN A 906 11.36 8.57 -26.19
C ASN A 906 12.77 8.04 -25.85
N ARG A 907 13.43 8.58 -24.81
CA ARG A 907 14.81 8.21 -24.39
C ARG A 907 15.06 6.72 -24.14
N ALA A 908 14.02 5.93 -23.87
CA ALA A 908 14.17 4.49 -23.68
C ALA A 908 14.50 3.75 -24.98
N ASP A 909 13.85 4.15 -26.07
CA ASP A 909 14.03 3.65 -27.43
C ASP A 909 13.70 4.75 -28.46
N PRO A 910 14.67 5.62 -28.79
CA PRO A 910 14.43 6.73 -29.71
C PRO A 910 14.01 6.30 -31.13
N ALA A 911 14.22 5.03 -31.50
CA ALA A 911 13.88 4.50 -32.82
C ALA A 911 12.44 3.97 -32.91
N SER A 912 11.79 3.67 -31.78
CA SER A 912 10.41 3.14 -31.77
C SER A 912 9.36 4.21 -32.05
N HIS A 913 9.74 5.48 -31.93
CA HIS A 913 8.86 6.65 -31.94
C HIS A 913 7.85 6.71 -30.78
N GLU A 914 7.92 5.81 -29.79
CA GLU A 914 6.99 5.80 -28.66
C GLU A 914 7.35 6.84 -27.60
N THR A 915 6.42 7.74 -27.31
CA THR A 915 6.59 8.74 -26.25
C THR A 915 6.06 8.21 -24.91
N ASN A 916 6.90 8.16 -23.88
CA ASN A 916 6.58 7.64 -22.56
C ASN A 916 6.83 8.68 -21.46
N LEU A 917 6.13 8.57 -20.33
CA LEU A 917 6.35 9.45 -19.19
C LEU A 917 7.54 9.01 -18.36
N PHE A 918 8.33 9.97 -17.91
CA PHE A 918 9.46 9.80 -17.01
C PHE A 918 9.32 10.74 -15.83
N ILE A 919 9.85 10.32 -14.69
CA ILE A 919 9.93 11.13 -13.48
C ILE A 919 11.33 11.02 -12.88
N ALA A 920 11.84 12.12 -12.34
CA ALA A 920 13.14 12.17 -11.70
C ALA A 920 13.11 13.08 -10.48
N GLU A 921 14.02 12.82 -9.56
CA GLU A 921 14.42 13.80 -8.54
C GLU A 921 15.18 14.93 -9.21
N TRP A 922 14.74 16.16 -8.95
CA TRP A 922 15.42 17.36 -9.42
C TRP A 922 16.58 17.72 -8.48
N VAL A 923 17.72 18.07 -9.06
CA VAL A 923 18.91 18.53 -8.36
C VAL A 923 19.33 19.86 -8.94
N GLU A 924 19.43 20.90 -8.11
CA GLU A 924 19.94 22.22 -8.53
C GLU A 924 21.43 22.22 -8.89
#